data_AF-A0A9D5R0Z5-F1
#
_entry.id   AF-A0A9D5R0Z5-F1
#
_cell.length_a   1.000
_cell.length_b   1.000
_cell.length_c   1.000
_cell.angle_alpha   90.00
_cell.angle_beta   90.00
_cell.angle_gamma   90.00
#
_symmetry.space_group_name_H-M   'P 1'
#
loop_
_entity.id
_entity.type
_entity.pdbx_description
1 polymer ?
#
loop_
_entity_poly.entity_id
_entity_poly.type
_entity_poly.pdbx_seq_one_letter_code
_entity_poly.pdbx_strand_id
1 'polypeptide(L)'
;MKINRYISRAVIIAALPAILSACDDNSWNDHELEGFEEPAITNEQAIEYTLTPNDYKIIADNATNKALAGDALKAALAAVGTQGYFTEEISPRDYAPALFSDPKFPYFTLSDGSSVKLTYRIADALPTGMTEAVNALRYTVTDEDYQKVWGSDNNYTPAFAPSHTAAASLPSILAEAYPDAESGDVVIVNYQTSQTDPVFTAPAEPDTPEFPLSNVLTGSPAKGDDITINGYVVATSTQGPVVADEAGTVFVYSPSNNADLKIGDQVVINSTIDTYNNGYQIARGADATLSGSREVTYPEPKAMTAAEIDALAKTTTPIWPVYARFTGKVSVSGNYINIALDGTSVQLSPYGASDETKSLFTDGETVTVEGYVVAIASKGKYLNTIVTKVGSATAKATATTTAAQSRAVTVASDNVNAVYSFNGSKWSADTRYTILSHADYQLMGQRYDNLSDEAPATMLPIYLSRTFPYAAEGDTKLVVYFYYASSTTTVRCDAYKFDGTGWIADNGVTTQTAQFVRTGGKWIYDPNVTITLPAGRSQPLSTLYFQACVDWVKNNIDTPTGATYVTSYGNNEYYSGTSAYQGNVDLRPSAARTQYAAGYADMTDDQIVAAMKKRFETEVMPGALSALHPDADVMPGLDVFYTINFSAYTGTTTPYTIKFKVVGKGKFEFVECDW
;
A
#
# COMPACT_ATOMS: atom_id res chain seq x y z
N MET A 1 44.49 14.25 34.71
CA MET A 1 44.83 14.14 36.15
C MET A 1 44.53 15.47 36.85
N LYS A 2 43.35 15.60 37.45
CA LYS A 2 43.00 16.55 38.52
C LYS A 2 41.99 15.81 39.39
N ILE A 3 42.30 15.71 40.69
CA ILE A 3 41.70 14.77 41.65
C ILE A 3 40.56 15.44 42.43
N ASN A 4 39.55 14.61 42.69
CA ASN A 4 38.29 14.82 43.40
C ASN A 4 38.36 15.52 44.78
N ARG A 5 37.37 16.38 45.03
CA ARG A 5 36.67 16.63 46.31
C ARG A 5 35.18 16.58 45.93
N TYR A 6 34.30 15.77 46.54
CA TYR A 6 33.81 15.88 47.91
C TYR A 6 33.26 14.52 48.39
N ILE A 7 33.77 14.01 49.52
CA ILE A 7 33.07 13.07 50.40
C ILE A 7 33.27 13.60 51.82
N SER A 8 32.18 13.87 52.52
CA SER A 8 32.12 14.25 53.95
C SER A 8 30.65 14.10 54.35
N ARG A 9 30.19 13.26 55.28
CA ARG A 9 30.77 12.34 56.26
C ARG A 9 29.70 11.28 56.59
N ALA A 10 30.07 10.00 56.65
CA ALA A 10 29.28 8.96 57.29
C ALA A 10 30.22 7.84 57.79
N VAL A 11 30.46 7.76 59.11
CA VAL A 11 31.04 6.62 59.88
C VAL A 11 30.58 6.83 61.34
N ILE A 12 29.54 6.17 61.88
CA ILE A 12 29.41 4.81 62.49
C ILE A 12 30.31 4.53 63.70
N ILE A 13 29.73 4.29 64.90
CA ILE A 13 30.12 3.24 65.88
C ILE A 13 28.86 2.74 66.65
N ALA A 14 28.81 1.44 66.95
CA ALA A 14 27.70 0.62 67.46
C ALA A 14 27.75 0.28 68.97
N ALA A 15 26.60 -0.18 69.50
CA ALA A 15 26.32 -1.03 70.71
C ALA A 15 26.00 -0.37 72.11
N LEU A 16 24.83 -0.74 72.66
CA LEU A 16 24.04 -0.32 73.87
C LEU A 16 24.59 -0.76 75.28
N PRO A 17 24.02 -0.39 76.48
CA PRO A 17 22.79 0.39 76.82
C PRO A 17 22.87 1.44 78.00
N ALA A 18 21.84 2.31 78.07
CA ALA A 18 21.26 3.00 79.24
C ALA A 18 21.98 4.18 79.95
N ILE A 19 21.19 5.26 80.10
CA ILE A 19 21.34 6.48 80.90
C ILE A 19 22.29 7.55 80.33
N LEU A 20 21.72 8.48 79.55
CA LEU A 20 21.92 9.92 79.65
C LEU A 20 20.81 10.62 78.85
N SER A 21 19.59 10.57 79.39
CA SER A 21 18.50 11.46 79.02
C SER A 21 18.81 12.86 79.55
N ALA A 22 19.61 13.65 78.83
CA ALA A 22 19.71 15.12 78.95
C ALA A 22 20.77 15.68 77.99
N CYS A 23 20.46 15.74 76.70
CA CYS A 23 20.91 16.79 75.80
C CYS A 23 19.91 16.79 74.65
N ASP A 24 18.98 17.74 74.69
CA ASP A 24 18.13 18.06 73.56
C ASP A 24 19.06 18.58 72.44
N ASP A 25 18.97 17.97 71.26
CA ASP A 25 19.95 18.10 70.16
C ASP A 25 19.91 19.47 69.46
N ASN A 26 19.32 20.49 70.12
CA ASN A 26 19.17 21.84 69.56
C ASN A 26 19.25 22.98 70.59
N SER A 27 19.57 22.74 71.87
CA SER A 27 19.60 23.83 72.87
C SER A 27 20.58 24.96 72.55
N TRP A 28 21.60 24.68 71.71
CA TRP A 28 22.59 25.67 71.30
C TRP A 28 22.05 26.64 70.23
N ASN A 29 21.18 26.18 69.32
CA ASN A 29 20.52 27.04 68.33
C ASN A 29 19.40 27.88 68.95
N ASP A 30 18.72 27.33 69.98
CA ASP A 30 17.54 27.98 70.57
C ASP A 30 17.89 29.05 71.62
N HIS A 31 19.12 29.08 72.15
CA HIS A 31 19.50 30.00 73.25
C HIS A 31 20.65 30.97 72.94
N GLU A 32 21.53 30.70 71.97
CA GLU A 32 22.74 31.50 71.74
C GLU A 32 22.73 32.24 70.38
N LEU A 33 21.70 32.05 69.55
CA LEU A 33 21.56 32.62 68.20
C LEU A 33 20.24 33.37 67.98
N GLU A 34 19.75 34.09 68.99
CA GLU A 34 18.62 35.01 68.80
C GLU A 34 18.96 36.06 67.74
N GLY A 35 18.33 35.95 66.56
CA GLY A 35 18.52 36.87 65.42
C GLY A 35 19.43 36.36 64.30
N PHE A 36 19.89 35.11 64.33
CA PHE A 36 20.59 34.50 63.19
C PHE A 36 19.58 33.89 62.21
N GLU A 37 19.21 34.64 61.17
CA GLU A 37 18.55 34.05 60.00
C GLU A 37 19.61 33.28 59.20
N GLU A 38 19.48 31.95 59.11
CA GLU A 38 20.28 31.19 58.14
C GLU A 38 20.01 31.77 56.74
N PRO A 39 21.04 32.25 56.01
CA PRO A 39 20.82 32.69 54.65
C PRO A 39 20.32 31.48 53.84
N ALA A 40 19.11 31.57 53.30
CA ALA A 40 18.60 30.57 52.39
C ALA A 40 19.58 30.46 51.22
N ILE A 41 20.30 29.35 51.12
CA ILE A 41 21.18 29.09 49.97
C ILE A 41 20.27 28.78 48.78
N THR A 42 19.94 29.82 48.02
CA THR A 42 19.17 29.72 46.78
C THR A 42 20.11 29.33 45.65
N ASN A 43 19.95 28.10 45.16
CA ASN A 43 20.62 27.57 43.98
C ASN A 43 19.62 27.50 42.82
N GLU A 44 19.24 28.67 42.31
CA GLU A 44 18.32 28.83 41.19
C GLU A 44 19.06 28.76 39.86
N GLN A 45 18.69 27.81 38.99
CA GLN A 45 19.31 27.65 37.67
C GLN A 45 18.30 27.25 36.59
N ALA A 46 18.61 27.60 35.34
CA ALA A 46 17.96 27.08 34.15
C ALA A 46 18.88 26.06 33.46
N ILE A 47 18.47 24.79 33.43
CA ILE A 47 19.29 23.67 32.94
C ILE A 47 18.67 23.10 31.65
N GLU A 48 19.48 22.96 30.60
CA GLU A 48 19.14 22.06 29.48
C GLU A 48 19.75 20.68 29.76
N TYR A 49 18.93 19.63 29.76
CA TYR A 49 19.37 18.28 30.11
C TYR A 49 18.83 17.23 29.16
N THR A 50 19.70 16.38 28.60
CA THR A 50 19.30 15.24 27.76
C THR A 50 19.36 13.95 28.55
N LEU A 51 18.24 13.22 28.62
CA LEU A 51 18.17 11.93 29.32
C LEU A 51 19.14 10.91 28.72
N THR A 52 19.91 10.27 29.59
CA THR A 52 20.79 9.15 29.26
C THR A 52 20.06 7.81 29.47
N PRO A 53 20.57 6.69 28.91
CA PRO A 53 20.02 5.36 29.18
C PRO A 53 19.91 5.03 30.68
N ASN A 54 20.85 5.53 31.50
CA ASN A 54 20.81 5.32 32.94
C ASN A 54 19.69 6.12 33.62
N ASP A 55 19.34 7.30 33.10
CA ASP A 55 18.26 8.11 33.67
C ASP A 55 16.90 7.47 33.45
N TYR A 56 16.64 6.87 32.28
CA TYR A 56 15.43 6.06 32.06
C TYR A 56 15.35 4.89 33.05
N LYS A 57 16.48 4.27 33.36
CA LYS A 57 16.55 3.20 34.37
C LYS A 57 16.25 3.74 35.77
N ILE A 58 16.75 4.92 36.13
CA ILE A 58 16.42 5.59 37.40
C ILE A 58 14.92 5.92 37.46
N ILE A 59 14.34 6.49 36.40
CA ILE A 59 12.91 6.81 36.27
C ILE A 59 12.06 5.56 36.50
N ALA A 60 12.40 4.45 35.84
CA ALA A 60 11.68 3.18 35.97
C ALA A 60 11.84 2.56 37.36
N ASP A 61 13.02 2.68 37.97
CA ASP A 61 13.33 2.11 39.28
C ASP A 61 12.83 2.94 40.47
N ASN A 62 12.47 4.22 40.26
CA ASN A 62 12.09 5.17 41.29
C ASN A 62 10.79 4.78 42.02
N ALA A 63 10.78 4.90 43.35
CA ALA A 63 9.66 4.46 44.19
C ALA A 63 8.38 5.29 43.97
N THR A 64 8.50 6.61 43.77
CA THR A 64 7.36 7.50 43.48
C THR A 64 6.71 7.13 42.16
N ASN A 65 7.52 6.86 41.14
CA ASN A 65 7.04 6.44 39.82
C ASN A 65 6.38 5.06 39.84
N LYS A 66 6.96 4.11 40.59
CA LYS A 66 6.34 2.79 40.80
C LYS A 66 4.99 2.89 41.50
N ALA A 67 4.86 3.78 42.48
CA ALA A 67 3.59 4.04 43.15
C ALA A 67 2.57 4.69 42.20
N LEU A 68 3.00 5.63 41.36
CA LEU A 68 2.16 6.29 40.36
C LEU A 68 1.64 5.33 39.29
N ALA A 69 2.48 4.44 38.77
CA ALA A 69 2.10 3.45 37.77
C ALA A 69 1.11 2.40 38.29
N GLY A 70 1.15 2.10 39.59
CA GLY A 70 0.37 1.02 40.19
C GLY A 70 0.62 -0.33 39.50
N ASP A 71 -0.28 -1.29 39.70
CA ASP A 71 -0.17 -2.60 39.05
C ASP A 71 -0.47 -2.56 37.55
N ALA A 72 -1.33 -1.64 37.11
CA ALA A 72 -1.77 -1.53 35.71
C ALA A 72 -0.62 -1.17 34.75
N LEU A 73 0.22 -0.20 35.13
CA LEU A 73 1.29 0.31 34.26
C LEU A 73 2.69 -0.16 34.70
N LYS A 74 2.78 -1.09 35.65
CA LYS A 74 4.07 -1.59 36.18
C LYS A 74 5.00 -2.13 35.11
N ALA A 75 4.46 -2.90 34.17
CA ALA A 75 5.23 -3.48 33.06
C ALA A 75 5.66 -2.40 32.06
N ALA A 76 4.77 -1.46 31.74
CA ALA A 76 5.08 -0.33 30.86
C ALA A 76 6.18 0.56 31.45
N LEU A 77 6.12 0.89 32.75
CA LEU A 77 7.16 1.66 33.43
C LEU A 77 8.51 0.92 33.42
N ALA A 78 8.51 -0.40 33.68
CA ALA A 78 9.73 -1.20 33.61
C ALA A 78 10.33 -1.20 32.19
N ALA A 79 9.47 -1.26 31.17
CA ALA A 79 9.87 -1.24 29.77
C ALA A 79 10.60 0.08 29.41
N VAL A 80 10.13 1.24 29.91
CA VAL A 80 10.82 2.54 29.72
C VAL A 80 12.29 2.45 30.14
N GLY A 81 12.58 1.81 31.27
CA GLY A 81 13.95 1.65 31.76
C GLY A 81 14.83 0.75 30.89
N THR A 82 14.25 -0.26 30.23
CA THR A 82 14.98 -1.17 29.34
C THR A 82 15.12 -0.64 27.91
N GLN A 83 14.10 0.05 27.41
CA GLN A 83 14.02 0.51 26.03
C GLN A 83 14.61 1.92 25.83
N GLY A 84 14.68 2.73 26.89
CA GLY A 84 15.31 4.04 26.87
C GLY A 84 14.47 5.13 26.20
N TYR A 85 13.14 5.00 26.21
CA TYR A 85 12.19 6.00 25.73
C TYR A 85 10.85 5.88 26.46
N PHE A 86 10.15 7.01 26.60
CA PHE A 86 8.80 7.11 27.16
C PHE A 86 7.73 6.61 26.18
N THR A 87 6.51 6.43 26.67
CA THR A 87 5.31 6.12 25.86
C THR A 87 4.21 7.11 26.19
N GLU A 88 3.09 7.06 25.47
CA GLU A 88 1.91 7.86 25.82
C GLU A 88 1.42 7.56 27.25
N GLU A 89 1.39 6.28 27.64
CA GLU A 89 0.95 5.85 28.98
C GLU A 89 1.95 6.19 30.09
N ILE A 90 3.26 6.07 29.82
CA ILE A 90 4.32 6.48 30.73
C ILE A 90 4.87 7.81 30.25
N SER A 91 4.12 8.87 30.51
CA SER A 91 4.43 10.20 29.99
C SER A 91 5.62 10.85 30.74
N PRO A 92 6.49 11.62 30.05
CA PRO A 92 7.53 12.40 30.72
C PRO A 92 6.93 13.43 31.69
N ARG A 93 5.75 13.96 31.40
CA ARG A 93 5.03 14.92 32.26
C ARG A 93 4.86 14.38 33.68
N ASP A 94 4.44 13.12 33.78
CA ASP A 94 4.07 12.53 35.07
C ASP A 94 5.27 11.82 35.74
N TYR A 95 6.18 11.25 34.94
CA TYR A 95 7.24 10.37 35.44
C TYR A 95 8.63 11.03 35.53
N ALA A 96 8.92 12.09 34.76
CA ALA A 96 10.20 12.80 34.86
C ALA A 96 10.38 13.61 36.17
N PRO A 97 9.34 14.23 36.78
CA PRO A 97 9.51 14.99 38.02
C PRO A 97 10.19 14.21 39.16
N ALA A 98 9.93 12.91 39.26
CA ALA A 98 10.55 12.06 40.28
C ALA A 98 12.06 11.88 40.08
N LEU A 99 12.56 11.96 38.84
CA LEU A 99 14.00 11.95 38.55
C LEU A 99 14.68 13.19 39.14
N PHE A 100 14.09 14.37 38.97
CA PHE A 100 14.69 15.62 39.42
C PHE A 100 14.77 15.76 40.94
N SER A 101 13.99 14.98 41.66
CA SER A 101 14.05 14.84 43.12
C SER A 101 14.89 13.64 43.59
N ASP A 102 15.37 12.80 42.67
CA ASP A 102 16.19 11.62 43.00
C ASP A 102 17.65 12.05 43.27
N PRO A 103 18.29 11.62 44.38
CA PRO A 103 19.69 11.94 44.68
C PRO A 103 20.69 11.50 43.61
N LYS A 104 20.30 10.58 42.72
CA LYS A 104 21.13 10.13 41.58
C LYS A 104 21.11 11.12 40.42
N PHE A 105 20.17 12.06 40.38
CA PHE A 105 20.14 13.10 39.37
C PHE A 105 21.18 14.20 39.69
N PRO A 106 22.03 14.63 38.75
CA PRO A 106 23.13 15.56 39.03
C PRO A 106 22.71 16.90 39.65
N TYR A 107 21.48 17.34 39.39
CA TYR A 107 20.95 18.64 39.82
C TYR A 107 19.84 18.52 40.87
N PHE A 108 19.83 17.45 41.68
CA PHE A 108 18.75 17.20 42.66
C PHE A 108 18.62 18.29 43.74
N THR A 109 19.69 19.07 43.98
CA THR A 109 19.78 20.12 45.00
C THR A 109 19.31 21.51 44.54
N LEU A 110 18.76 21.64 43.33
CA LEU A 110 18.23 22.91 42.82
C LEU A 110 17.09 23.45 43.69
N SER A 111 17.08 24.75 43.92
CA SER A 111 16.07 25.45 44.73
C SER A 111 14.82 25.80 43.92
N ASP A 112 13.73 26.15 44.60
CA ASP A 112 12.54 26.74 43.96
C ASP A 112 12.93 27.95 43.12
N GLY A 113 12.29 28.14 41.95
CA GLY A 113 12.69 29.11 40.92
C GLY A 113 13.55 28.51 39.81
N SER A 114 14.10 27.31 40.00
CA SER A 114 14.87 26.60 38.96
C SER A 114 13.98 26.03 37.85
N SER A 115 14.55 25.85 36.66
CA SER A 115 13.92 25.19 35.53
C SER A 115 14.83 24.14 34.88
N VAL A 116 14.22 23.07 34.35
CA VAL A 116 14.87 22.03 33.55
C VAL A 116 14.14 21.92 32.23
N LYS A 117 14.83 22.24 31.14
CA LYS A 117 14.42 21.90 29.77
C LYS A 117 14.98 20.52 29.45
N LEU A 118 14.12 19.52 29.60
CA LEU A 118 14.43 18.11 29.44
C LEU A 118 14.29 17.67 27.98
N THR A 119 15.36 17.17 27.39
CA THR A 119 15.35 16.45 26.11
C THR A 119 15.21 14.96 26.37
N TYR A 120 14.20 14.32 25.81
CA TYR A 120 13.89 12.91 26.02
C TYR A 120 13.46 12.23 24.71
N ARG A 121 13.44 10.89 24.73
CA ARG A 121 12.94 10.04 23.65
C ARG A 121 11.56 9.54 24.02
N ILE A 122 10.64 9.51 23.07
CA ILE A 122 9.28 8.99 23.24
C ILE A 122 8.88 8.18 22.00
N ALA A 123 8.14 7.11 22.20
CA ALA A 123 7.51 6.39 21.10
C ALA A 123 6.31 7.18 20.59
N ASP A 124 6.40 7.69 19.37
CA ASP A 124 5.28 8.13 18.55
C ASP A 124 4.64 6.93 17.85
N ALA A 125 3.49 7.15 17.20
CA ALA A 125 2.87 6.14 16.35
C ALA A 125 3.88 5.65 15.29
N LEU A 126 3.94 4.33 15.09
CA LEU A 126 4.73 3.71 14.04
C LEU A 126 4.42 4.36 12.68
N PRO A 127 5.42 4.54 11.79
CA PRO A 127 5.19 5.15 10.49
C PRO A 127 3.99 4.53 9.73
N THR A 128 3.08 5.38 9.27
CA THR A 128 1.88 4.98 8.50
C THR A 128 2.26 4.17 7.27
N GLY A 129 1.64 2.99 7.07
CA GLY A 129 1.93 2.08 5.95
C GLY A 129 2.48 0.71 6.38
N MET A 130 3.04 0.57 7.58
CA MET A 130 3.62 -0.72 7.99
C MET A 130 2.58 -1.83 8.13
N THR A 131 1.42 -1.53 8.73
CA THR A 131 0.35 -2.52 8.92
C THR A 131 -0.23 -2.97 7.59
N GLU A 132 -0.42 -2.04 6.67
CA GLU A 132 -0.93 -2.29 5.33
C GLU A 132 0.06 -3.16 4.53
N ALA A 133 1.35 -2.87 4.61
CA ALA A 133 2.38 -3.68 3.95
C ALA A 133 2.52 -5.10 4.50
N VAL A 134 2.41 -5.30 5.82
CA VAL A 134 2.43 -6.64 6.43
C VAL A 134 1.23 -7.48 5.99
N ASN A 135 0.09 -6.83 5.75
CA ASN A 135 -1.14 -7.48 5.29
C ASN A 135 -1.31 -7.41 3.76
N ALA A 136 -0.30 -6.94 3.03
CA ALA A 136 -0.40 -6.72 1.59
C ALA A 136 -0.71 -8.03 0.86
N LEU A 137 -1.68 -7.96 -0.05
CA LEU A 137 -1.95 -9.06 -0.97
C LEU A 137 -0.76 -9.26 -1.90
N ARG A 138 -0.63 -10.46 -2.46
CA ARG A 138 0.45 -10.81 -3.38
C ARG A 138 -0.12 -11.08 -4.75
N TYR A 139 0.48 -10.47 -5.76
CA TYR A 139 0.14 -10.70 -7.15
C TYR A 139 1.40 -11.06 -7.93
N THR A 140 1.36 -12.17 -8.64
CA THR A 140 2.43 -12.56 -9.57
C THR A 140 1.90 -12.36 -10.97
N VAL A 141 2.56 -11.50 -11.75
CA VAL A 141 2.17 -11.24 -13.15
C VAL A 141 2.30 -12.52 -13.94
N THR A 142 1.21 -12.89 -14.60
CA THR A 142 1.09 -14.14 -15.35
C THR A 142 1.46 -13.95 -16.82
N ASP A 143 1.65 -15.06 -17.53
CA ASP A 143 1.85 -15.04 -18.98
C ASP A 143 0.65 -14.41 -19.71
N GLU A 144 -0.58 -14.62 -19.24
CA GLU A 144 -1.78 -14.00 -19.80
C GLU A 144 -1.75 -12.47 -19.65
N ASP A 145 -1.26 -11.95 -18.52
CA ASP A 145 -1.09 -10.52 -18.31
C ASP A 145 -0.04 -9.94 -19.26
N TYR A 146 1.08 -10.65 -19.44
CA TYR A 146 2.10 -10.25 -20.42
C TYR A 146 1.54 -10.28 -21.85
N GLN A 147 0.81 -11.32 -22.25
CA GLN A 147 0.18 -11.41 -23.57
C GLN A 147 -0.78 -10.24 -23.81
N LYS A 148 -1.62 -9.89 -22.82
CA LYS A 148 -2.51 -8.72 -22.89
C LYS A 148 -1.71 -7.42 -23.07
N VAL A 149 -0.62 -7.24 -22.32
CA VAL A 149 0.24 -6.05 -22.41
C VAL A 149 0.91 -5.95 -23.78
N TRP A 150 1.41 -7.06 -24.31
CA TRP A 150 2.03 -7.12 -25.64
C TRP A 150 0.99 -7.15 -26.78
N GLY A 151 -0.30 -7.30 -26.46
CA GLY A 151 -1.39 -7.40 -27.44
C GLY A 151 -1.31 -8.65 -28.32
N SER A 152 -0.66 -9.72 -27.87
CA SER A 152 -0.46 -10.94 -28.66
C SER A 152 -0.25 -12.17 -27.79
N ASP A 153 -0.90 -13.28 -28.16
CA ASP A 153 -0.71 -14.58 -27.52
C ASP A 153 0.63 -15.25 -27.93
N ASN A 154 1.19 -14.85 -29.07
CA ASN A 154 2.36 -15.50 -29.71
C ASN A 154 3.60 -14.60 -29.76
N ASN A 155 3.43 -13.30 -29.99
CA ASN A 155 4.53 -12.33 -30.05
C ASN A 155 4.60 -11.55 -28.73
N TYR A 156 4.92 -12.27 -27.66
CA TYR A 156 5.14 -11.67 -26.35
C TYR A 156 6.45 -12.16 -25.74
N THR A 157 6.89 -11.43 -24.73
CA THR A 157 7.91 -11.92 -23.80
C THR A 157 7.30 -11.90 -22.39
N PRO A 158 7.56 -12.91 -21.54
CA PRO A 158 7.05 -12.97 -20.17
C PRO A 158 7.85 -12.02 -19.27
N ALA A 159 7.94 -10.75 -19.69
CA ALA A 159 8.62 -9.66 -19.02
C ALA A 159 8.08 -8.31 -19.51
N PHE A 160 8.09 -7.31 -18.64
CA PHE A 160 7.98 -5.91 -19.06
C PHE A 160 9.27 -5.46 -19.73
N ALA A 161 9.18 -4.49 -20.64
CA ALA A 161 10.33 -4.00 -21.41
C ALA A 161 10.20 -2.48 -21.66
N PRO A 162 11.21 -1.79 -22.21
CA PRO A 162 11.15 -0.34 -22.44
C PRO A 162 9.91 0.14 -23.22
N SER A 163 9.44 -0.64 -24.20
CA SER A 163 8.21 -0.35 -24.95
C SER A 163 6.91 -0.63 -24.16
N HIS A 164 6.96 -1.52 -23.17
CA HIS A 164 5.82 -1.98 -22.38
C HIS A 164 6.23 -2.05 -20.90
N THR A 165 6.38 -0.87 -20.29
CA THR A 165 6.96 -0.77 -18.94
C THR A 165 5.99 -1.28 -17.87
N ALA A 166 6.54 -1.79 -16.77
CA ALA A 166 5.77 -2.20 -15.60
C ALA A 166 4.90 -1.05 -15.05
N ALA A 167 5.47 0.17 -14.98
CA ALA A 167 4.78 1.35 -14.46
C ALA A 167 3.55 1.75 -15.30
N ALA A 168 3.59 1.53 -16.61
CA ALA A 168 2.45 1.80 -17.50
C ALA A 168 1.40 0.68 -17.47
N SER A 169 1.83 -0.56 -17.27
CA SER A 169 1.00 -1.75 -17.45
C SER A 169 0.33 -2.22 -16.16
N LEU A 170 1.07 -2.25 -15.06
CA LEU A 170 0.63 -2.79 -13.77
C LEU A 170 -0.62 -2.11 -13.20
N PRO A 171 -0.84 -0.79 -13.31
CA PRO A 171 -2.07 -0.18 -12.80
C PRO A 171 -3.35 -0.78 -13.39
N SER A 172 -3.33 -1.15 -14.68
CA SER A 172 -4.49 -1.76 -15.36
C SER A 172 -4.67 -3.24 -14.97
N ILE A 173 -3.57 -3.99 -14.89
CA ILE A 173 -3.57 -5.39 -14.46
C ILE A 173 -4.11 -5.51 -13.03
N LEU A 174 -3.65 -4.65 -12.12
CA LEU A 174 -4.12 -4.66 -10.73
C LEU A 174 -5.57 -4.21 -10.59
N ALA A 175 -6.05 -3.29 -11.44
CA ALA A 175 -7.47 -2.91 -11.46
C ALA A 175 -8.37 -4.06 -11.93
N GLU A 176 -7.92 -4.88 -12.88
CA GLU A 176 -8.65 -6.08 -13.32
C GLU A 176 -8.61 -7.18 -12.25
N ALA A 177 -7.45 -7.39 -11.62
CA ALA A 177 -7.27 -8.41 -10.58
C ALA A 177 -8.00 -8.08 -9.26
N TYR A 178 -8.11 -6.79 -8.93
CA TYR A 178 -8.73 -6.30 -7.70
C TYR A 178 -9.77 -5.20 -8.02
N PRO A 179 -10.93 -5.57 -8.60
CA PRO A 179 -11.95 -4.60 -9.02
C PRO A 179 -12.64 -3.90 -7.84
N ASP A 180 -12.62 -4.53 -6.66
CA ASP A 180 -13.26 -4.06 -5.44
C ASP A 180 -12.27 -3.39 -4.45
N ALA A 181 -11.11 -2.93 -4.95
CA ALA A 181 -10.06 -2.33 -4.11
C ALA A 181 -10.54 -1.03 -3.43
N GLU A 182 -10.18 -0.87 -2.16
CA GLU A 182 -10.48 0.30 -1.35
C GLU A 182 -9.24 1.21 -1.19
N SER A 183 -9.48 2.52 -0.97
CA SER A 183 -8.39 3.47 -0.76
C SER A 183 -7.53 3.06 0.43
N GLY A 184 -6.24 2.86 0.20
CA GLY A 184 -5.29 2.38 1.21
C GLY A 184 -4.87 0.92 1.02
N ASP A 185 -5.53 0.16 0.13
CA ASP A 185 -5.11 -1.20 -0.18
C ASP A 185 -3.70 -1.24 -0.78
N VAL A 186 -2.92 -2.23 -0.35
CA VAL A 186 -1.52 -2.43 -0.74
C VAL A 186 -1.33 -3.83 -1.34
N VAL A 187 -0.63 -3.90 -2.47
CA VAL A 187 -0.29 -5.16 -3.16
C VAL A 187 1.22 -5.21 -3.41
N ILE A 188 1.81 -6.37 -3.08
CA ILE A 188 3.15 -6.74 -3.50
C ILE A 188 3.06 -7.45 -4.85
N VAL A 189 3.65 -6.85 -5.87
CA VAL A 189 3.67 -7.39 -7.22
C VAL A 189 5.03 -8.00 -7.54
N ASN A 190 5.05 -9.27 -7.94
CA ASN A 190 6.22 -9.95 -8.49
C ASN A 190 6.09 -10.05 -10.01
N TYR A 191 7.13 -9.61 -10.73
CA TYR A 191 7.14 -9.62 -12.19
C TYR A 191 8.56 -9.72 -12.74
N GLN A 192 8.67 -10.15 -13.99
CA GLN A 192 9.90 -10.07 -14.77
C GLN A 192 9.99 -8.74 -15.53
N THR A 193 11.19 -8.19 -15.63
CA THR A 193 11.48 -7.00 -16.46
C THR A 193 12.79 -7.17 -17.21
N SER A 194 12.83 -6.66 -18.44
CA SER A 194 14.02 -6.64 -19.29
C SER A 194 14.46 -5.20 -19.56
N GLN A 195 15.77 -5.02 -19.74
CA GLN A 195 16.35 -3.74 -20.17
C GLN A 195 16.31 -3.58 -21.70
N THR A 196 15.88 -4.62 -22.43
CA THR A 196 15.83 -4.63 -23.90
C THR A 196 14.47 -5.09 -24.35
N ASP A 197 13.91 -4.41 -25.35
CA ASP A 197 12.71 -4.90 -26.01
C ASP A 197 13.01 -6.22 -26.75
N PRO A 198 12.09 -7.20 -26.71
CA PRO A 198 12.19 -8.39 -27.53
C PRO A 198 12.19 -7.97 -28.99
N VAL A 199 13.16 -8.47 -29.75
CA VAL A 199 13.08 -8.41 -31.20
C VAL A 199 12.29 -9.64 -31.63
N PHE A 200 11.05 -9.44 -32.01
CA PHE A 200 10.28 -10.44 -32.75
C PHE A 200 10.84 -10.48 -34.18
N THR A 201 12.05 -11.04 -34.36
CA THR A 201 12.50 -11.43 -35.69
C THR A 201 11.57 -12.53 -36.13
N ALA A 202 10.59 -12.19 -36.97
CA ALA A 202 9.95 -13.18 -37.78
C ALA A 202 11.08 -13.88 -38.57
N PRO A 203 11.30 -15.20 -38.42
CA PRO A 203 11.59 -15.96 -39.63
C PRO A 203 10.48 -15.55 -40.61
N ALA A 204 10.80 -15.33 -41.89
CA ALA A 204 9.73 -15.25 -42.88
C ALA A 204 8.75 -16.35 -42.53
N GLU A 205 7.50 -15.98 -42.21
CA GLU A 205 6.48 -17.00 -42.15
C GLU A 205 6.66 -17.74 -43.49
N PRO A 206 6.90 -19.06 -43.52
CA PRO A 206 6.27 -19.75 -44.63
C PRO A 206 4.82 -19.30 -44.47
N ASP A 207 4.31 -18.52 -45.43
CA ASP A 207 2.89 -18.21 -45.53
C ASP A 207 2.19 -19.43 -44.96
N THR A 208 1.58 -19.33 -43.77
CA THR A 208 0.81 -20.47 -43.27
C THR A 208 -0.15 -20.66 -44.42
N PRO A 209 -0.03 -21.73 -45.23
CA PRO A 209 -0.87 -21.83 -46.39
C PRO A 209 -2.25 -21.78 -45.79
N GLU A 210 -3.04 -20.77 -46.15
CA GLU A 210 -4.45 -20.80 -45.87
C GLU A 210 -4.85 -22.22 -46.25
N PHE A 211 -5.39 -23.00 -45.32
CA PHE A 211 -5.82 -24.35 -45.64
C PHE A 211 -7.20 -24.15 -46.25
N PRO A 212 -7.34 -23.89 -47.58
CA PRO A 212 -8.63 -23.61 -48.14
C PRO A 212 -9.47 -24.83 -47.91
N LEU A 213 -10.58 -24.63 -47.21
CA LEU A 213 -11.56 -25.68 -47.08
C LEU A 213 -12.07 -26.01 -48.48
N SER A 214 -12.26 -27.29 -48.74
CA SER A 214 -12.91 -27.72 -49.97
C SER A 214 -14.38 -27.27 -49.93
N ASN A 215 -15.02 -27.24 -51.10
CA ASN A 215 -16.45 -26.98 -51.21
C ASN A 215 -17.10 -28.11 -52.04
N VAL A 216 -16.90 -29.34 -51.58
CA VAL A 216 -17.22 -30.58 -52.32
C VAL A 216 -18.34 -31.38 -51.66
N LEU A 217 -18.67 -31.13 -50.39
CA LEU A 217 -19.72 -31.83 -49.65
C LEU A 217 -21.11 -31.28 -49.94
N THR A 218 -21.48 -31.23 -51.22
CA THR A 218 -22.75 -30.69 -51.71
C THR A 218 -23.39 -31.56 -52.77
N GLY A 219 -24.66 -31.30 -53.08
CA GLY A 219 -25.41 -32.03 -54.09
C GLY A 219 -25.70 -33.48 -53.73
N SER A 220 -25.78 -34.34 -54.74
CA SER A 220 -26.11 -35.77 -54.60
C SER A 220 -25.11 -36.63 -55.39
N PRO A 221 -23.87 -36.80 -54.90
CA PRO A 221 -22.85 -37.60 -55.58
C PRO A 221 -23.28 -39.07 -55.70
N ALA A 222 -22.72 -39.76 -56.69
CA ALA A 222 -22.90 -41.19 -56.85
C ALA A 222 -21.90 -41.96 -55.97
N LYS A 223 -22.30 -43.15 -55.55
CA LYS A 223 -21.40 -44.07 -54.85
C LYS A 223 -20.24 -44.46 -55.76
N GLY A 224 -19.01 -44.34 -55.26
CA GLY A 224 -17.77 -44.63 -55.98
C GLY A 224 -17.11 -43.40 -56.61
N ASP A 225 -17.74 -42.22 -56.56
CA ASP A 225 -17.13 -40.99 -57.06
C ASP A 225 -15.90 -40.62 -56.22
N ASP A 226 -14.80 -40.27 -56.88
CA ASP A 226 -13.59 -39.77 -56.21
C ASP A 226 -13.86 -38.41 -55.56
N ILE A 227 -13.31 -38.21 -54.36
CA ILE A 227 -13.44 -36.97 -53.61
C ILE A 227 -12.15 -36.65 -52.84
N THR A 228 -11.76 -35.39 -52.90
CA THR A 228 -10.70 -34.80 -52.09
C THR A 228 -11.31 -33.76 -51.18
N ILE A 229 -11.21 -33.99 -49.86
CA ILE A 229 -11.75 -33.09 -48.84
C ILE A 229 -10.59 -32.43 -48.15
N ASN A 230 -10.59 -31.10 -48.17
CA ASN A 230 -9.81 -30.28 -47.27
C ASN A 230 -10.78 -29.77 -46.21
N GLY A 231 -10.78 -30.40 -45.03
CA GLY A 231 -11.79 -30.13 -44.02
C GLY A 231 -11.20 -30.06 -42.61
N TYR A 232 -12.08 -29.98 -41.63
CA TYR A 232 -11.71 -30.06 -40.22
C TYR A 232 -12.68 -30.92 -39.42
N VAL A 233 -12.19 -31.59 -38.38
CA VAL A 233 -12.99 -32.52 -37.57
C VAL A 233 -13.95 -31.74 -36.67
N VAL A 234 -15.25 -32.03 -36.75
CA VAL A 234 -16.31 -31.38 -35.96
C VAL A 234 -17.00 -32.31 -34.97
N ALA A 235 -16.79 -33.62 -35.06
CA ALA A 235 -17.22 -34.58 -34.04
C ALA A 235 -16.38 -35.86 -34.15
N THR A 236 -16.25 -36.61 -33.05
CA THR A 236 -15.50 -37.87 -33.03
C THR A 236 -16.34 -39.02 -32.47
N SER A 237 -16.03 -40.23 -32.90
CA SER A 237 -16.64 -41.47 -32.39
C SER A 237 -15.65 -42.63 -32.52
N THR A 238 -15.93 -43.75 -31.87
CA THR A 238 -15.18 -45.00 -32.04
C THR A 238 -15.25 -45.57 -33.46
N GLN A 239 -16.15 -45.07 -34.32
CA GLN A 239 -16.31 -45.51 -35.71
C GLN A 239 -15.65 -44.55 -36.72
N GLY A 240 -15.12 -43.41 -36.25
CA GLY A 240 -14.50 -42.38 -37.07
C GLY A 240 -15.07 -40.97 -36.83
N PRO A 241 -14.46 -39.93 -37.42
CA PRO A 241 -14.85 -38.54 -37.23
C PRO A 241 -15.97 -38.08 -38.19
N VAL A 242 -16.60 -36.96 -37.85
CA VAL A 242 -17.34 -36.11 -38.79
C VAL A 242 -16.42 -34.96 -39.19
N VAL A 243 -16.27 -34.72 -40.49
CA VAL A 243 -15.42 -33.66 -41.07
C VAL A 243 -16.30 -32.64 -41.76
N ALA A 244 -16.00 -31.35 -41.55
CA ALA A 244 -16.65 -30.23 -42.21
C ALA A 244 -15.74 -29.60 -43.25
N ASP A 245 -16.31 -29.19 -44.37
CA ASP A 245 -15.69 -28.30 -45.37
C ASP A 245 -16.54 -27.02 -45.53
N GLU A 246 -16.33 -26.19 -46.55
CA GLU A 246 -17.16 -24.99 -46.77
C GLU A 246 -18.61 -25.31 -47.11
N ALA A 247 -18.86 -26.48 -47.71
CA ALA A 247 -20.17 -26.85 -48.25
C ALA A 247 -21.07 -27.50 -47.20
N GLY A 248 -20.48 -28.31 -46.33
CA GLY A 248 -21.23 -29.13 -45.39
C GLY A 248 -20.36 -30.06 -44.56
N THR A 249 -20.94 -31.16 -44.13
CA THR A 249 -20.25 -32.16 -43.28
C THR A 249 -20.40 -33.55 -43.84
N VAL A 250 -19.45 -34.44 -43.56
CA VAL A 250 -19.49 -35.86 -43.96
C VAL A 250 -18.95 -36.75 -42.84
N PHE A 251 -19.49 -37.96 -42.73
CA PHE A 251 -18.96 -38.96 -41.83
C PHE A 251 -17.84 -39.76 -42.49
N VAL A 252 -16.70 -39.89 -41.80
CA VAL A 252 -15.55 -40.65 -42.29
C VAL A 252 -15.50 -41.97 -41.53
N TYR A 253 -16.01 -43.04 -42.12
CA TYR A 253 -16.06 -44.34 -41.45
C TYR A 253 -14.67 -45.01 -41.41
N SER A 254 -13.98 -44.88 -40.29
CA SER A 254 -12.62 -45.37 -40.08
C SER A 254 -12.37 -45.77 -38.62
N PRO A 255 -12.87 -46.94 -38.20
CA PRO A 255 -12.74 -47.41 -36.81
C PRO A 255 -11.30 -47.76 -36.39
N SER A 256 -10.35 -47.84 -37.33
CA SER A 256 -8.97 -48.26 -37.05
C SER A 256 -7.90 -47.23 -37.42
N ASN A 257 -8.13 -46.36 -38.42
CA ASN A 257 -7.04 -45.56 -38.98
C ASN A 257 -7.07 -44.08 -38.54
N ASN A 258 -8.16 -43.63 -37.95
CA ASN A 258 -8.37 -42.22 -37.58
C ASN A 258 -8.74 -42.05 -36.10
N ALA A 259 -8.41 -43.02 -35.24
CA ALA A 259 -8.79 -43.04 -33.83
C ALA A 259 -8.15 -41.90 -33.01
N ASP A 260 -7.01 -41.39 -33.45
CA ASP A 260 -6.27 -40.32 -32.76
C ASP A 260 -6.74 -38.90 -33.13
N LEU A 261 -7.59 -38.76 -34.15
CA LEU A 261 -8.09 -37.45 -34.58
C LEU A 261 -8.99 -36.82 -33.53
N LYS A 262 -8.85 -35.50 -33.37
CA LYS A 262 -9.55 -34.69 -32.38
C LYS A 262 -10.38 -33.62 -33.05
N ILE A 263 -11.42 -33.17 -32.36
CA ILE A 263 -12.23 -32.04 -32.80
C ILE A 263 -11.30 -30.82 -32.99
N GLY A 264 -11.34 -30.21 -34.17
CA GLY A 264 -10.49 -29.10 -34.58
C GLY A 264 -9.35 -29.47 -35.52
N ASP A 265 -8.98 -30.75 -35.65
CA ASP A 265 -7.90 -31.17 -36.57
C ASP A 265 -8.28 -30.85 -38.03
N GLN A 266 -7.42 -30.12 -38.73
CA GLN A 266 -7.54 -29.90 -40.18
C GLN A 266 -6.95 -31.09 -40.92
N VAL A 267 -7.72 -31.66 -41.84
CA VAL A 267 -7.39 -32.93 -42.49
C VAL A 267 -7.60 -32.88 -44.00
N VAL A 268 -6.69 -33.50 -44.74
CA VAL A 268 -6.86 -33.82 -46.16
C VAL A 268 -7.25 -35.29 -46.29
N ILE A 269 -8.36 -35.56 -46.97
CA ILE A 269 -8.88 -36.91 -47.21
C ILE A 269 -9.03 -37.10 -48.71
N ASN A 270 -8.28 -38.04 -49.28
CA ASN A 270 -8.41 -38.46 -50.67
C ASN A 270 -9.03 -39.87 -50.70
N SER A 271 -10.27 -39.97 -51.16
CA SER A 271 -11.01 -41.24 -51.12
C SER A 271 -12.17 -41.25 -52.11
N THR A 272 -13.12 -42.18 -51.95
CA THR A 272 -14.36 -42.25 -52.73
C THR A 272 -15.58 -42.08 -51.83
N ILE A 273 -16.66 -41.55 -52.41
CA ILE A 273 -17.97 -41.47 -51.77
C ILE A 273 -18.55 -42.88 -51.62
N ASP A 274 -19.07 -43.18 -50.44
CA ASP A 274 -19.90 -44.35 -50.19
C ASP A 274 -21.23 -43.92 -49.56
N THR A 275 -22.17 -44.85 -49.51
CA THR A 275 -23.48 -44.64 -48.92
C THR A 275 -23.80 -45.80 -48.00
N TYR A 276 -24.15 -45.51 -46.76
CA TYR A 276 -24.56 -46.51 -45.79
C TYR A 276 -25.84 -46.08 -45.10
N ASN A 277 -26.87 -46.95 -45.12
CA ASN A 277 -28.15 -46.69 -44.48
C ASN A 277 -28.71 -45.28 -44.80
N ASN A 278 -28.71 -44.90 -46.08
CA ASN A 278 -29.15 -43.59 -46.57
C ASN A 278 -28.38 -42.38 -45.98
N GLY A 279 -27.14 -42.56 -45.56
CA GLY A 279 -26.20 -41.47 -45.26
C GLY A 279 -25.01 -41.48 -46.21
N TYR A 280 -24.59 -40.29 -46.67
CA TYR A 280 -23.32 -40.12 -47.36
C TYR A 280 -22.17 -40.26 -46.35
N GLN A 281 -21.17 -41.06 -46.72
CA GLN A 281 -19.96 -41.26 -45.94
C GLN A 281 -18.74 -41.41 -46.85
N ILE A 282 -17.55 -41.31 -46.29
CA ILE A 282 -16.32 -41.67 -46.99
C ILE A 282 -16.07 -43.17 -46.91
N ALA A 283 -15.58 -43.76 -47.99
CA ALA A 283 -15.29 -45.19 -48.09
C ALA A 283 -14.46 -45.70 -46.90
N ARG A 284 -14.78 -46.93 -46.47
CA ARG A 284 -14.17 -47.54 -45.27
C ARG A 284 -12.65 -47.60 -45.39
N GLY A 285 -11.96 -47.18 -44.32
CA GLY A 285 -10.50 -47.29 -44.22
C GLY A 285 -9.76 -46.15 -44.91
N ALA A 286 -10.44 -45.04 -45.22
CA ALA A 286 -9.80 -43.81 -45.65
C ALA A 286 -8.89 -43.25 -44.53
N ASP A 287 -7.66 -42.92 -44.90
CA ASP A 287 -6.69 -42.27 -44.03
C ASP A 287 -6.81 -40.75 -44.15
N ALA A 288 -6.95 -40.07 -43.01
CA ALA A 288 -6.94 -38.63 -42.96
C ALA A 288 -5.50 -38.14 -42.73
N THR A 289 -5.01 -37.26 -43.60
CA THR A 289 -3.71 -36.63 -43.42
C THR A 289 -3.87 -35.35 -42.60
N LEU A 290 -3.38 -35.36 -41.36
CA LEU A 290 -3.37 -34.18 -40.49
C LEU A 290 -2.52 -33.06 -41.11
N SER A 291 -3.12 -31.89 -41.29
CA SER A 291 -2.54 -30.73 -41.96
C SER A 291 -2.49 -29.47 -41.08
N GLY A 292 -3.15 -29.48 -39.91
CA GLY A 292 -3.19 -28.36 -38.98
C GLY A 292 -4.26 -28.53 -37.92
N SER A 293 -4.61 -27.46 -37.21
CA SER A 293 -5.72 -27.43 -36.27
C SER A 293 -6.42 -26.06 -36.30
N ARG A 294 -7.70 -26.03 -35.91
CA ARG A 294 -8.49 -24.80 -35.77
C ARG A 294 -9.53 -24.92 -34.65
N GLU A 295 -10.00 -23.78 -34.18
CA GLU A 295 -11.17 -23.73 -33.30
C GLU A 295 -12.45 -24.10 -34.06
N VAL A 296 -13.35 -24.83 -33.39
CA VAL A 296 -14.63 -25.29 -33.95
C VAL A 296 -15.78 -24.53 -33.29
N THR A 297 -16.45 -23.69 -34.10
CA THR A 297 -17.74 -23.10 -33.74
C THR A 297 -18.86 -23.93 -34.38
N TYR A 298 -19.81 -24.40 -33.57
CA TYR A 298 -20.96 -25.14 -34.08
C TYR A 298 -22.05 -24.17 -34.58
N PRO A 299 -22.74 -24.50 -35.70
CA PRO A 299 -23.94 -23.77 -36.08
C PRO A 299 -25.07 -24.01 -35.07
N GLU A 300 -26.06 -23.13 -35.04
CA GLU A 300 -27.27 -23.37 -34.23
C GLU A 300 -27.91 -24.70 -34.65
N PRO A 301 -28.07 -25.68 -33.73
CA PRO A 301 -28.55 -27.00 -34.10
C PRO A 301 -29.99 -26.93 -34.57
N LYS A 302 -30.30 -27.65 -35.66
CA LYS A 302 -31.68 -27.73 -36.14
C LYS A 302 -32.55 -28.45 -35.10
N ALA A 303 -33.50 -27.74 -34.50
CA ALA A 303 -34.52 -28.35 -33.67
C ALA A 303 -35.51 -29.12 -34.56
N MET A 304 -35.42 -30.45 -34.56
CA MET A 304 -36.26 -31.28 -35.41
C MET A 304 -37.59 -31.62 -34.72
N THR A 305 -38.70 -31.38 -35.42
CA THR A 305 -40.03 -31.82 -34.98
C THR A 305 -40.24 -33.31 -35.26
N ALA A 306 -41.17 -33.96 -34.55
CA ALA A 306 -41.52 -35.37 -34.78
C ALA A 306 -41.91 -35.67 -36.24
N ALA A 307 -42.65 -34.74 -36.88
CA ALA A 307 -43.03 -34.87 -38.29
C ALA A 307 -41.83 -34.81 -39.24
N GLU A 308 -40.85 -33.94 -38.96
CA GLU A 308 -39.60 -33.87 -39.74
C GLU A 308 -38.73 -35.11 -39.52
N ILE A 309 -38.70 -35.66 -38.30
CA ILE A 309 -38.01 -36.92 -37.99
C ILE A 309 -38.64 -38.08 -38.76
N ASP A 310 -39.97 -38.19 -38.76
CA ASP A 310 -40.70 -39.22 -39.51
C ASP A 310 -40.51 -39.09 -41.02
N ALA A 311 -40.40 -37.87 -41.53
CA ALA A 311 -40.10 -37.61 -42.94
C ALA A 311 -38.66 -38.02 -43.27
N LEU A 312 -37.69 -37.63 -42.43
CA LEU A 312 -36.29 -38.01 -42.58
C LEU A 312 -36.13 -39.53 -42.58
N ALA A 313 -36.76 -40.23 -41.63
CA ALA A 313 -36.72 -41.69 -41.50
C ALA A 313 -37.26 -42.45 -42.73
N LYS A 314 -38.12 -41.81 -43.54
CA LYS A 314 -38.70 -42.39 -44.76
C LYS A 314 -37.90 -42.05 -46.02
N THR A 315 -36.88 -41.21 -45.93
CA THR A 315 -36.09 -40.85 -47.11
C THR A 315 -35.39 -42.07 -47.69
N THR A 316 -35.38 -42.17 -49.01
CA THR A 316 -34.68 -43.21 -49.76
C THR A 316 -33.45 -42.68 -50.49
N THR A 317 -33.22 -41.37 -50.44
CA THR A 317 -32.03 -40.71 -50.98
C THR A 317 -31.02 -40.49 -49.85
N PRO A 318 -29.72 -40.71 -50.09
CA PRO A 318 -28.71 -40.45 -49.07
C PRO A 318 -28.71 -38.99 -48.60
N ILE A 319 -28.45 -38.79 -47.31
CA ILE A 319 -28.35 -37.47 -46.69
C ILE A 319 -26.90 -37.15 -46.35
N TRP A 320 -26.52 -35.89 -46.48
CA TRP A 320 -25.34 -35.38 -45.79
C TRP A 320 -25.64 -35.27 -44.28
N PRO A 321 -24.65 -35.48 -43.40
CA PRO A 321 -24.85 -35.30 -41.99
C PRO A 321 -25.44 -33.94 -41.62
N VAL A 322 -26.46 -33.96 -40.76
CA VAL A 322 -27.20 -32.77 -40.30
C VAL A 322 -26.98 -32.58 -38.82
N TYR A 323 -26.54 -31.39 -38.41
CA TYR A 323 -26.42 -31.02 -37.00
C TYR A 323 -27.80 -30.66 -36.42
N ALA A 324 -28.26 -31.44 -35.45
CA ALA A 324 -29.61 -31.34 -34.92
C ALA A 324 -29.67 -31.52 -33.40
N ARG A 325 -30.72 -30.96 -32.80
CA ARG A 325 -31.05 -31.10 -31.37
C ARG A 325 -32.28 -31.98 -31.22
N PHE A 326 -32.20 -32.94 -30.31
CA PHE A 326 -33.25 -33.92 -30.01
C PHE A 326 -33.52 -33.98 -28.51
N THR A 327 -34.75 -34.27 -28.12
CA THR A 327 -35.12 -34.57 -26.74
C THR A 327 -35.86 -35.91 -26.71
N GLY A 328 -35.54 -36.75 -25.74
CA GLY A 328 -36.20 -38.04 -25.61
C GLY A 328 -35.70 -38.87 -24.43
N LYS A 329 -36.33 -40.01 -24.24
CA LYS A 329 -36.08 -40.91 -23.11
C LYS A 329 -35.03 -41.97 -23.44
N VAL A 330 -33.97 -42.04 -22.66
CA VAL A 330 -32.88 -43.02 -22.79
C VAL A 330 -33.40 -44.42 -22.46
N SER A 331 -32.97 -45.38 -23.26
CA SER A 331 -33.09 -46.82 -23.02
C SER A 331 -31.72 -47.48 -23.22
N VAL A 332 -31.21 -48.10 -22.17
CA VAL A 332 -29.95 -48.87 -22.16
C VAL A 332 -30.27 -50.35 -22.10
N SER A 333 -29.82 -51.11 -23.11
CA SER A 333 -30.00 -52.56 -23.18
C SER A 333 -28.66 -53.22 -23.55
N GLY A 334 -27.94 -53.69 -22.53
CA GLY A 334 -26.57 -54.19 -22.71
C GLY A 334 -25.64 -53.06 -23.17
N ASN A 335 -24.94 -53.25 -24.28
CA ASN A 335 -24.05 -52.24 -24.87
C ASN A 335 -24.78 -51.22 -25.77
N TYR A 336 -26.09 -51.38 -25.97
CA TYR A 336 -26.87 -50.49 -26.84
C TYR A 336 -27.55 -49.39 -26.03
N ILE A 337 -27.33 -48.15 -26.46
CA ILE A 337 -28.04 -46.96 -25.97
C ILE A 337 -28.91 -46.47 -27.11
N ASN A 338 -30.21 -46.30 -26.86
CA ASN A 338 -31.14 -45.66 -27.78
C ASN A 338 -31.97 -44.62 -27.03
N ILE A 339 -32.42 -43.58 -27.73
CA ILE A 339 -33.23 -42.52 -27.15
C ILE A 339 -34.56 -42.50 -27.89
N ALA A 340 -35.64 -42.81 -27.18
CA ALA A 340 -36.99 -42.71 -27.69
C ALA A 340 -37.37 -41.23 -27.81
N LEU A 341 -37.51 -40.76 -29.05
CA LEU A 341 -37.78 -39.36 -29.35
C LEU A 341 -39.27 -39.04 -29.13
N ASP A 342 -39.54 -37.86 -28.58
CA ASP A 342 -40.91 -37.46 -28.26
C ASP A 342 -41.75 -37.30 -29.54
N GLY A 343 -42.95 -37.88 -29.53
CA GLY A 343 -43.93 -37.72 -30.62
C GLY A 343 -43.70 -38.57 -31.87
N THR A 344 -42.69 -39.46 -31.89
CA THR A 344 -42.42 -40.39 -33.01
C THR A 344 -42.03 -41.79 -32.48
N SER A 345 -42.16 -42.82 -33.33
CA SER A 345 -41.61 -44.16 -33.05
C SER A 345 -40.14 -44.33 -33.42
N VAL A 346 -39.55 -43.34 -34.11
CA VAL A 346 -38.14 -43.31 -34.49
C VAL A 346 -37.28 -43.03 -33.26
N GLN A 347 -36.13 -43.70 -33.15
CA GLN A 347 -35.21 -43.54 -32.02
C GLN A 347 -33.88 -42.95 -32.48
N LEU A 348 -33.25 -42.14 -31.64
CA LEU A 348 -31.85 -41.73 -31.83
C LEU A 348 -30.93 -42.87 -31.34
N SER A 349 -29.88 -43.16 -32.09
CA SER A 349 -28.83 -44.09 -31.65
C SER A 349 -27.49 -43.35 -31.62
N PRO A 350 -26.90 -43.10 -30.43
CA PRO A 350 -25.54 -42.57 -30.28
C PRO A 350 -24.51 -43.51 -30.94
N TYR A 351 -24.23 -43.26 -32.21
CA TYR A 351 -23.48 -44.20 -33.04
C TYR A 351 -21.99 -44.08 -32.74
N GLY A 352 -21.39 -45.21 -32.35
CA GLY A 352 -19.97 -45.24 -32.01
C GLY A 352 -19.59 -44.43 -30.78
N ALA A 353 -20.53 -44.12 -29.87
CA ALA A 353 -20.24 -43.37 -28.65
C ALA A 353 -19.04 -43.97 -27.87
N SER A 354 -18.11 -43.12 -27.45
CA SER A 354 -17.02 -43.50 -26.55
C SER A 354 -17.57 -43.90 -25.17
N ASP A 355 -16.76 -44.54 -24.34
CA ASP A 355 -17.21 -44.93 -23.00
C ASP A 355 -17.51 -43.69 -22.12
N GLU A 356 -16.79 -42.59 -22.32
CA GLU A 356 -17.09 -41.30 -21.71
C GLU A 356 -18.47 -40.78 -22.15
N THR A 357 -18.76 -40.82 -23.46
CA THR A 357 -20.06 -40.37 -23.99
C THR A 357 -21.20 -41.26 -23.52
N LYS A 358 -20.99 -42.59 -23.47
CA LYS A 358 -21.98 -43.54 -22.95
C LYS A 358 -22.31 -43.26 -21.49
N SER A 359 -21.32 -42.88 -20.69
CA SER A 359 -21.52 -42.57 -19.27
C SER A 359 -22.45 -41.38 -19.00
N LEU A 360 -22.71 -40.54 -20.01
CA LEU A 360 -23.64 -39.40 -19.92
C LEU A 360 -25.11 -39.82 -20.06
N PHE A 361 -25.40 -41.09 -20.37
CA PHE A 361 -26.75 -41.60 -20.58
C PHE A 361 -27.17 -42.53 -19.45
N THR A 362 -28.15 -42.10 -18.64
CA THR A 362 -28.77 -42.93 -17.60
C THR A 362 -30.02 -43.60 -18.14
N ASP A 363 -30.18 -44.91 -17.94
CA ASP A 363 -31.38 -45.64 -18.38
C ASP A 363 -32.67 -45.02 -17.79
N GLY A 364 -33.66 -44.80 -18.65
CA GLY A 364 -34.95 -44.23 -18.28
C GLY A 364 -34.97 -42.70 -18.11
N GLU A 365 -33.84 -42.01 -18.18
CA GLU A 365 -33.77 -40.54 -18.07
C GLU A 365 -34.21 -39.84 -19.36
N THR A 366 -34.80 -38.65 -19.26
CA THR A 366 -35.07 -37.79 -20.42
C THR A 366 -33.91 -36.83 -20.62
N VAL A 367 -33.28 -36.88 -21.79
CA VAL A 367 -32.09 -36.09 -22.11
C VAL A 367 -32.31 -35.24 -23.35
N THR A 368 -31.59 -34.12 -23.43
CA THR A 368 -31.44 -33.36 -24.67
C THR A 368 -30.08 -33.68 -25.29
N VAL A 369 -30.05 -34.05 -26.57
CA VAL A 369 -28.84 -34.45 -27.28
C VAL A 369 -28.65 -33.59 -28.51
N GLU A 370 -27.43 -33.11 -28.72
CA GLU A 370 -27.01 -32.47 -29.96
C GLU A 370 -25.96 -33.36 -30.65
N GLY A 371 -26.02 -33.41 -31.98
CA GLY A 371 -25.09 -34.22 -32.76
C GLY A 371 -25.41 -34.23 -34.25
N TYR A 372 -24.55 -34.90 -35.01
CA TYR A 372 -24.68 -35.07 -36.45
C TYR A 372 -25.40 -36.37 -36.77
N VAL A 373 -26.58 -36.29 -37.40
CA VAL A 373 -27.28 -37.49 -37.90
C VAL A 373 -26.58 -37.97 -39.16
N VAL A 374 -25.86 -39.08 -39.08
CA VAL A 374 -24.99 -39.58 -40.15
C VAL A 374 -25.63 -40.68 -40.98
N ALA A 375 -26.62 -41.40 -40.46
CA ALA A 375 -27.30 -42.46 -41.18
C ALA A 375 -28.70 -42.80 -40.61
N ILE A 376 -29.53 -43.43 -41.42
CA ILE A 376 -30.90 -43.86 -41.13
C ILE A 376 -30.96 -45.39 -41.15
N ALA A 377 -30.71 -46.00 -39.99
CA ALA A 377 -30.54 -47.44 -39.86
C ALA A 377 -31.87 -48.20 -39.68
N SER A 378 -31.80 -49.51 -39.96
CA SER A 378 -32.92 -50.46 -39.77
C SER A 378 -34.23 -50.01 -40.42
N LYS A 379 -34.16 -49.59 -41.69
CA LYS A 379 -35.32 -49.17 -42.50
C LYS A 379 -36.11 -48.00 -41.86
N GLY A 380 -35.41 -46.98 -41.36
CA GLY A 380 -36.04 -45.79 -40.79
C GLY A 380 -36.33 -45.88 -39.29
N LYS A 381 -35.95 -46.96 -38.61
CA LYS A 381 -36.23 -47.10 -37.18
C LYS A 381 -35.27 -46.29 -36.30
N TYR A 382 -34.01 -46.13 -36.74
CA TYR A 382 -32.97 -45.47 -35.95
C TYR A 382 -32.28 -44.38 -36.74
N LEU A 383 -32.07 -43.22 -36.10
CA LEU A 383 -31.19 -42.18 -36.57
C LEU A 383 -29.82 -42.34 -35.89
N ASN A 384 -28.85 -42.86 -36.63
CA ASN A 384 -27.47 -42.99 -36.15
C ASN A 384 -26.85 -41.59 -36.08
N THR A 385 -26.43 -41.20 -34.89
CA THR A 385 -26.01 -39.84 -34.60
C THR A 385 -24.67 -39.83 -33.88
N ILE A 386 -23.71 -39.06 -34.38
CA ILE A 386 -22.45 -38.79 -33.68
C ILE A 386 -22.71 -37.64 -32.71
N VAL A 387 -22.68 -37.96 -31.41
CA VAL A 387 -23.08 -37.05 -30.34
C VAL A 387 -21.96 -36.05 -30.05
N THR A 388 -22.31 -34.76 -30.00
CA THR A 388 -21.40 -33.67 -29.59
C THR A 388 -21.76 -33.14 -28.20
N LYS A 389 -23.00 -33.32 -27.73
CA LYS A 389 -23.47 -32.80 -26.44
C LYS A 389 -24.65 -33.61 -25.87
N VAL A 390 -24.67 -33.78 -24.55
CA VAL A 390 -25.79 -34.37 -23.78
C VAL A 390 -26.11 -33.46 -22.60
N GLY A 391 -27.34 -32.92 -22.54
CA GLY A 391 -27.75 -31.94 -21.54
C GLY A 391 -26.88 -30.67 -21.59
N SER A 392 -26.37 -30.23 -20.43
CA SER A 392 -25.39 -29.13 -20.34
C SER A 392 -23.94 -29.59 -20.56
N ALA A 393 -23.69 -30.90 -20.66
CA ALA A 393 -22.34 -31.45 -20.84
C ALA A 393 -21.98 -31.53 -22.33
N THR A 394 -21.00 -30.75 -22.75
CA THR A 394 -20.37 -30.83 -24.08
C THR A 394 -19.32 -31.93 -24.12
N ALA A 395 -19.25 -32.67 -25.23
CA ALA A 395 -18.03 -33.42 -25.56
C ALA A 395 -16.92 -32.39 -25.69
N LYS A 396 -15.98 -32.40 -24.74
CA LYS A 396 -14.89 -31.42 -24.71
C LYS A 396 -14.05 -31.60 -25.97
N ALA A 397 -13.90 -30.54 -26.74
CA ALA A 397 -12.72 -30.40 -27.58
C ALA A 397 -11.53 -30.45 -26.62
N THR A 398 -10.80 -31.56 -26.61
CA THR A 398 -9.43 -31.53 -26.12
C THR A 398 -8.71 -30.66 -27.12
N ALA A 399 -8.56 -29.38 -26.83
CA ALA A 399 -7.66 -28.52 -27.57
C ALA A 399 -6.26 -29.15 -27.48
N THR A 400 -5.92 -30.01 -28.44
CA THR A 400 -4.57 -30.02 -28.94
C THR A 400 -4.44 -28.70 -29.65
N THR A 401 -4.01 -27.69 -28.89
CA THR A 401 -3.03 -26.79 -29.46
C THR A 401 -2.02 -27.72 -30.14
N THR A 402 -1.99 -27.73 -31.47
CA THR A 402 -0.69 -27.86 -32.11
C THR A 402 0.18 -26.89 -31.34
N ALA A 403 1.14 -27.42 -30.59
CA ALA A 403 2.24 -26.63 -30.13
C ALA A 403 2.95 -26.11 -31.39
N ALA A 404 2.39 -25.09 -32.04
CA ALA A 404 3.17 -23.90 -32.28
C ALA A 404 3.72 -23.62 -30.90
N GLN A 405 4.97 -24.00 -30.68
CA GLN A 405 5.62 -23.67 -29.43
C GLN A 405 5.29 -22.22 -29.18
N SER A 406 4.58 -21.93 -28.09
CA SER A 406 4.45 -20.58 -27.56
C SER A 406 5.87 -20.17 -27.23
N ARG A 407 6.60 -19.71 -28.25
CA ARG A 407 7.93 -19.18 -28.10
C ARG A 407 7.71 -17.75 -27.65
N ALA A 408 7.30 -17.63 -26.39
CA ALA A 408 7.76 -16.54 -25.55
C ALA A 408 9.22 -16.30 -25.95
N VAL A 409 9.50 -15.17 -26.59
CA VAL A 409 10.88 -14.82 -26.91
C VAL A 409 11.49 -14.50 -25.56
N THR A 410 12.26 -15.45 -25.00
CA THR A 410 12.91 -15.24 -23.72
C THR A 410 14.00 -14.21 -23.92
N VAL A 411 13.73 -12.99 -23.48
CA VAL A 411 14.76 -11.97 -23.31
C VAL A 411 15.41 -12.18 -21.95
N ALA A 412 16.67 -11.76 -21.81
CA ALA A 412 17.27 -11.68 -20.49
C ALA A 412 16.41 -10.75 -19.62
N SER A 413 15.89 -11.27 -18.51
CA SER A 413 14.99 -10.57 -17.62
C SER A 413 15.36 -10.83 -16.17
N ASP A 414 15.10 -9.82 -15.34
CA ASP A 414 15.30 -9.88 -13.91
C ASP A 414 13.94 -9.99 -13.20
N ASN A 415 13.89 -10.83 -12.16
CA ASN A 415 12.72 -10.93 -11.31
C ASN A 415 12.74 -9.80 -10.29
N VAL A 416 11.68 -9.00 -10.28
CA VAL A 416 11.55 -7.79 -9.48
C VAL A 416 10.28 -7.86 -8.64
N ASN A 417 10.36 -7.28 -7.45
CA ASN A 417 9.21 -7.00 -6.60
C ASN A 417 8.97 -5.49 -6.57
N ALA A 418 7.71 -5.08 -6.57
CA ALA A 418 7.30 -3.70 -6.31
C ALA A 418 6.07 -3.66 -5.42
N VAL A 419 5.91 -2.56 -4.67
CA VAL A 419 4.72 -2.33 -3.85
C VAL A 419 3.86 -1.27 -4.52
N TYR A 420 2.59 -1.59 -4.72
CA TYR A 420 1.58 -0.68 -5.27
C TYR A 420 0.51 -0.40 -4.23
N SER A 421 0.04 0.84 -4.19
CA SER A 421 -1.06 1.27 -3.31
C SER A 421 -2.21 1.83 -4.14
N PHE A 422 -3.44 1.54 -3.73
CA PHE A 422 -4.65 2.09 -4.35
C PHE A 422 -5.07 3.39 -3.64
N ASN A 423 -5.21 4.48 -4.40
CA ASN A 423 -5.57 5.78 -3.83
C ASN A 423 -7.09 6.07 -3.82
N GLY A 424 -7.91 5.04 -4.03
CA GLY A 424 -9.37 5.18 -4.22
C GLY A 424 -9.79 5.39 -5.67
N SER A 425 -8.85 5.50 -6.62
CA SER A 425 -9.16 5.62 -8.05
C SER A 425 -8.19 4.88 -8.96
N LYS A 426 -6.91 4.80 -8.59
CA LYS A 426 -5.88 4.11 -9.38
C LYS A 426 -4.84 3.45 -8.49
N TRP A 427 -4.28 2.36 -9.00
CA TRP A 427 -3.06 1.76 -8.46
C TRP A 427 -1.84 2.56 -8.93
N SER A 428 -0.90 2.79 -8.03
CA SER A 428 0.40 3.40 -8.37
C SER A 428 1.50 2.83 -7.47
N ALA A 429 2.73 2.78 -8.01
CA ALA A 429 3.90 2.37 -7.24
C ALA A 429 4.05 3.30 -6.01
N ASP A 430 4.18 2.71 -4.84
CA ASP A 430 4.25 3.45 -3.58
C ASP A 430 5.70 3.58 -3.12
N THR A 431 6.23 4.80 -3.30
CA THR A 431 7.64 5.11 -3.06
C THR A 431 8.01 5.18 -1.59
N ARG A 432 7.05 5.08 -0.66
CA ARG A 432 7.34 4.92 0.78
C ARG A 432 8.01 3.58 1.05
N TYR A 433 7.62 2.56 0.28
CA TYR A 433 8.16 1.22 0.41
C TYR A 433 9.35 0.99 -0.50
N THR A 434 10.18 0.05 -0.07
CA THR A 434 11.12 -0.68 -0.90
C THR A 434 10.98 -2.15 -0.54
N ILE A 435 11.15 -3.05 -1.50
CA ILE A 435 10.95 -4.49 -1.27
C ILE A 435 12.12 -5.29 -1.85
N LEU A 436 12.58 -6.29 -1.11
CA LEU A 436 13.63 -7.19 -1.59
C LEU A 436 13.13 -8.01 -2.78
N SER A 437 13.90 -7.98 -3.88
CA SER A 437 13.74 -8.87 -5.03
C SER A 437 14.52 -10.17 -4.85
N HIS A 438 14.29 -11.16 -5.73
CA HIS A 438 15.10 -12.37 -5.78
C HIS A 438 16.61 -12.06 -5.84
N ALA A 439 17.01 -11.12 -6.70
CA ALA A 439 18.40 -10.70 -6.84
C ALA A 439 18.97 -10.11 -5.53
N ASP A 440 18.17 -9.38 -4.77
CA ASP A 440 18.60 -8.84 -3.48
C ASP A 440 18.90 -9.94 -2.45
N TYR A 441 18.03 -10.96 -2.38
CA TYR A 441 18.24 -12.12 -1.52
C TYR A 441 19.52 -12.88 -1.91
N GLN A 442 19.76 -13.09 -3.20
CA GLN A 442 21.00 -13.74 -3.68
C GLN A 442 22.24 -12.91 -3.34
N LEU A 443 22.19 -11.58 -3.49
CA LEU A 443 23.29 -10.68 -3.10
C LEU A 443 23.54 -10.69 -1.58
N MET A 444 22.51 -10.96 -0.78
CA MET A 444 22.60 -11.17 0.68
C MET A 444 23.10 -12.57 1.06
N GLY A 445 23.38 -13.43 0.07
CA GLY A 445 23.83 -14.81 0.29
C GLY A 445 22.71 -15.77 0.71
N GLN A 446 21.45 -15.38 0.54
CA GLN A 446 20.30 -16.21 0.91
C GLN A 446 20.00 -17.22 -0.20
N ARG A 447 19.82 -18.49 0.20
CA ARG A 447 19.43 -19.56 -0.73
C ARG A 447 17.97 -19.44 -1.18
N TYR A 448 17.11 -18.94 -0.30
CA TYR A 448 15.68 -18.77 -0.54
C TYR A 448 15.35 -17.27 -0.48
N ASP A 449 14.24 -16.88 -1.09
CA ASP A 449 13.77 -15.49 -1.08
C ASP A 449 13.08 -15.16 0.25
N ASN A 450 13.80 -15.31 1.35
CA ASN A 450 13.39 -14.92 2.69
C ASN A 450 14.61 -14.66 3.58
N LEU A 451 14.40 -13.84 4.61
CA LEU A 451 15.34 -13.67 5.73
C LEU A 451 14.85 -14.46 6.95
N SER A 452 15.75 -14.77 7.87
CA SER A 452 15.42 -15.35 9.18
C SER A 452 16.27 -14.73 10.28
N ASP A 453 15.88 -14.96 11.53
CA ASP A 453 16.71 -14.64 12.72
C ASP A 453 17.18 -13.17 12.72
N GLU A 454 18.45 -12.90 12.99
CA GLU A 454 19.05 -11.55 13.03
C GLU A 454 19.44 -10.99 11.65
N ALA A 455 19.19 -11.73 10.56
CA ALA A 455 19.55 -11.29 9.21
C ALA A 455 18.91 -9.95 8.81
N PRO A 456 17.61 -9.67 9.09
CA PRO A 456 17.03 -8.37 8.76
C PRO A 456 17.79 -7.19 9.38
N ALA A 457 18.06 -7.26 10.68
CA ALA A 457 18.74 -6.18 11.40
C ALA A 457 20.15 -5.87 10.87
N THR A 458 20.83 -6.88 10.31
CA THR A 458 22.21 -6.74 9.80
C THR A 458 22.27 -6.46 8.29
N MET A 459 21.32 -6.97 7.50
CA MET A 459 21.35 -6.90 6.04
C MET A 459 20.52 -5.75 5.45
N LEU A 460 19.40 -5.37 6.07
CA LEU A 460 18.53 -4.32 5.53
C LEU A 460 19.20 -2.93 5.49
N PRO A 461 20.01 -2.49 6.50
CA PRO A 461 20.77 -1.25 6.38
C PRO A 461 21.74 -1.21 5.20
N ILE A 462 22.36 -2.35 4.89
CA ILE A 462 23.32 -2.49 3.78
C ILE A 462 22.57 -2.42 2.46
N TYR A 463 21.44 -3.12 2.35
CA TYR A 463 20.55 -3.05 1.19
C TYR A 463 20.06 -1.63 0.91
N LEU A 464 19.61 -0.92 1.95
CA LEU A 464 19.17 0.46 1.83
C LEU A 464 20.29 1.38 1.37
N SER A 465 21.51 1.23 1.91
CA SER A 465 22.67 2.04 1.51
C SER A 465 23.04 1.82 0.04
N ARG A 466 22.89 0.59 -0.47
CA ARG A 466 23.11 0.28 -1.90
C ARG A 466 22.00 0.83 -2.79
N THR A 467 20.76 0.70 -2.35
CA THR A 467 19.55 1.06 -3.13
C THR A 467 19.34 2.57 -3.17
N PHE A 468 19.70 3.27 -2.08
CA PHE A 468 19.55 4.71 -1.91
C PHE A 468 20.89 5.36 -1.53
N PRO A 469 21.89 5.37 -2.44
CA PRO A 469 23.24 5.87 -2.15
C PRO A 469 23.30 7.40 -1.96
N TYR A 470 22.23 8.12 -2.28
CA TYR A 470 22.12 9.58 -2.16
C TYR A 470 21.08 10.01 -1.12
N ALA A 471 20.77 9.14 -0.14
CA ALA A 471 19.85 9.48 0.95
C ALA A 471 20.36 10.71 1.72
N ALA A 472 19.47 11.65 2.01
CA ALA A 472 19.73 12.80 2.87
C ALA A 472 19.39 12.47 4.33
N GLU A 473 20.05 13.15 5.27
CA GLU A 473 19.70 13.04 6.69
C GLU A 473 18.20 13.31 6.88
N GLY A 474 17.51 12.38 7.53
CA GLY A 474 16.07 12.45 7.73
C GLY A 474 15.23 11.62 6.75
N ASP A 475 15.79 11.16 5.63
CA ASP A 475 15.07 10.31 4.67
C ASP A 475 14.60 9.01 5.34
N THR A 476 13.37 8.58 5.02
CA THR A 476 12.74 7.38 5.59
C THR A 476 12.33 6.37 4.53
N LYS A 477 12.43 5.08 4.86
CA LYS A 477 11.94 3.98 4.01
C LYS A 477 11.28 2.89 4.83
N LEU A 478 10.19 2.34 4.29
CA LEU A 478 9.56 1.12 4.77
C LEU A 478 10.12 -0.07 3.95
N VAL A 479 10.83 -0.97 4.61
CA VAL A 479 11.48 -2.11 3.95
C VAL A 479 10.61 -3.34 4.11
N VAL A 480 10.01 -3.76 3.00
CA VAL A 480 9.19 -4.96 2.93
C VAL A 480 10.07 -6.15 2.54
N TYR A 481 9.90 -7.28 3.23
CA TYR A 481 10.65 -8.50 2.96
C TYR A 481 9.86 -9.73 3.39
N PHE A 482 10.17 -10.87 2.79
CA PHE A 482 9.71 -12.16 3.23
C PHE A 482 10.58 -12.69 4.39
N TYR A 483 9.94 -13.15 5.45
CA TYR A 483 10.60 -13.63 6.66
C TYR A 483 10.16 -15.05 6.98
N TYR A 484 11.12 -15.95 7.15
CA TYR A 484 10.90 -17.34 7.52
C TYR A 484 11.14 -17.56 9.01
N ALA A 485 10.10 -17.98 9.72
CA ALA A 485 10.18 -18.47 11.08
C ALA A 485 9.08 -19.50 11.34
N SER A 486 9.34 -20.44 12.25
CA SER A 486 8.37 -21.48 12.62
C SER A 486 7.76 -22.20 11.40
N SER A 487 8.61 -22.57 10.44
CA SER A 487 8.21 -23.28 9.21
C SER A 487 7.28 -22.52 8.26
N THR A 488 7.14 -21.21 8.43
CA THR A 488 6.25 -20.37 7.60
C THR A 488 7.00 -19.14 7.10
N THR A 489 6.82 -18.79 5.83
CA THR A 489 7.27 -17.51 5.29
C THR A 489 6.13 -16.50 5.33
N THR A 490 6.36 -15.35 5.96
CA THR A 490 5.40 -14.26 6.13
C THR A 490 5.95 -12.97 5.53
N VAL A 491 5.09 -12.01 5.25
CA VAL A 491 5.52 -10.65 4.89
C VAL A 491 5.85 -9.89 6.17
N ARG A 492 6.98 -9.21 6.20
CA ARG A 492 7.37 -8.25 7.24
C ARG A 492 7.69 -6.91 6.62
N CYS A 493 7.52 -5.88 7.44
CA CYS A 493 7.86 -4.51 7.08
C CYS A 493 8.56 -3.86 8.28
N ASP A 494 9.79 -3.39 8.06
CA ASP A 494 10.57 -2.65 9.05
C ASP A 494 10.82 -1.22 8.55
N ALA A 495 10.65 -0.23 9.41
CA ALA A 495 10.93 1.16 9.07
C ALA A 495 12.40 1.50 9.33
N TYR A 496 12.97 2.35 8.49
CA TYR A 496 14.34 2.84 8.60
C TYR A 496 14.42 4.34 8.31
N LYS A 497 15.33 5.02 9.01
CA LYS A 497 15.65 6.44 8.81
C LYS A 497 17.15 6.60 8.56
N PHE A 498 17.52 7.45 7.62
CA PHE A 498 18.92 7.79 7.37
C PHE A 498 19.38 8.89 8.33
N ASP A 499 20.43 8.63 9.09
CA ASP A 499 20.96 9.55 10.12
C ASP A 499 22.03 10.52 9.61
N GLY A 500 22.22 10.59 8.28
CA GLY A 500 23.29 11.35 7.64
C GLY A 500 24.57 10.54 7.39
N THR A 501 24.73 9.40 8.07
CA THR A 501 25.86 8.46 7.91
C THR A 501 25.43 7.06 7.47
N GLY A 502 24.28 6.58 7.93
CA GLY A 502 23.78 5.24 7.64
C GLY A 502 22.28 5.12 7.93
N TRP A 503 21.71 4.01 7.45
CA TRP A 503 20.30 3.68 7.73
C TRP A 503 20.19 2.98 9.08
N ILE A 504 19.40 3.55 9.99
CA ILE A 504 19.10 3.00 11.31
C ILE A 504 17.63 2.59 11.39
N ALA A 505 17.33 1.53 12.14
CA ALA A 505 15.95 1.10 12.35
C ALA A 505 15.14 2.22 13.01
N ASP A 506 14.00 2.55 12.42
CA ASP A 506 13.07 3.54 12.92
C ASP A 506 11.95 2.83 13.68
N ASN A 507 12.07 2.81 15.00
CA ASN A 507 11.08 2.18 15.87
C ASN A 507 9.93 3.13 16.21
N GLY A 508 9.74 4.23 15.47
CA GLY A 508 8.78 5.28 15.79
C GLY A 508 9.19 6.09 17.03
N VAL A 509 10.47 6.13 17.37
CA VAL A 509 10.97 6.83 18.57
C VAL A 509 11.56 8.18 18.18
N THR A 510 10.91 9.26 18.58
CA THR A 510 11.37 10.63 18.33
C THR A 510 12.03 11.24 19.57
N THR A 511 12.77 12.33 19.36
CA THR A 511 13.32 13.15 20.44
C THR A 511 12.50 14.41 20.58
N GLN A 512 12.04 14.70 21.80
CA GLN A 512 11.25 15.88 22.13
C GLN A 512 11.86 16.61 23.32
N THR A 513 11.41 17.85 23.54
CA THR A 513 11.80 18.66 24.70
C THR A 513 10.59 19.08 25.52
N ALA A 514 10.71 19.05 26.84
CA ALA A 514 9.72 19.55 27.78
C ALA A 514 10.37 20.44 28.84
N GLN A 515 9.66 21.46 29.31
CA GLN A 515 10.13 22.30 30.41
C GLN A 515 9.46 21.89 31.73
N PHE A 516 10.23 21.90 32.81
CA PHE A 516 9.77 21.69 34.17
C PHE A 516 10.32 22.80 35.06
N VAL A 517 9.51 23.31 35.98
CA VAL A 517 9.90 24.34 36.95
C VAL A 517 9.78 23.81 38.36
N ARG A 518 10.68 24.23 39.24
CA ARG A 518 10.63 23.89 40.67
C ARG A 518 9.89 24.99 41.43
N THR A 519 8.78 24.65 42.06
CA THR A 519 7.98 25.59 42.85
C THR A 519 7.30 24.87 44.00
N GLY A 520 7.38 25.43 45.20
CA GLY A 520 6.82 24.81 46.40
C GLY A 520 7.49 23.47 46.74
N GLY A 521 8.80 23.36 46.48
CA GLY A 521 9.59 22.15 46.68
C GLY A 521 9.32 21.01 45.68
N LYS A 522 8.45 21.21 44.68
CA LYS A 522 8.05 20.19 43.69
C LYS A 522 8.44 20.61 42.28
N TRP A 523 8.78 19.63 41.46
CA TRP A 523 8.93 19.83 40.02
C TRP A 523 7.59 19.68 39.34
N ILE A 524 7.23 20.69 38.54
CA ILE A 524 5.97 20.78 37.85
C ILE A 524 6.27 20.93 36.36
N TYR A 525 5.59 20.15 35.53
CA TYR A 525 5.64 20.31 34.09
C TYR A 525 5.11 21.70 33.71
N ASP A 526 5.93 22.48 33.02
CA ASP A 526 5.62 23.85 32.62
C ASP A 526 5.56 23.94 31.09
N PRO A 527 4.36 23.98 30.49
CA PRO A 527 4.21 24.16 29.06
C PRO A 527 4.42 25.62 28.63
N ASN A 528 4.58 26.57 29.57
CA ASN A 528 4.63 27.98 29.23
C ASN A 528 5.96 28.36 28.58
N VAL A 529 5.88 29.23 27.58
CA VAL A 529 7.03 29.70 26.82
C VAL A 529 7.23 31.17 27.10
N THR A 530 8.44 31.56 27.49
CA THR A 530 8.83 32.98 27.61
C THR A 530 9.86 33.31 26.53
N ILE A 531 9.55 34.27 25.68
CA ILE A 531 10.41 34.75 24.60
C ILE A 531 10.79 36.20 24.90
N THR A 532 12.08 36.46 25.01
CA THR A 532 12.59 37.83 25.17
C THR A 532 13.16 38.32 23.85
N LEU A 533 12.49 39.28 23.22
CA LEU A 533 12.93 39.97 22.01
C LEU A 533 13.79 41.17 22.41
N PRO A 534 15.13 41.07 22.35
CA PRO A 534 16.01 42.16 22.74
C PRO A 534 15.82 43.38 21.84
N ALA A 535 15.79 44.57 22.45
CA ALA A 535 15.75 45.82 21.70
C ALA A 535 17.05 46.05 20.94
N GLY A 536 16.94 46.65 19.76
CA GLY A 536 18.08 47.13 19.00
C GLY A 536 18.15 46.55 17.59
N ARG A 537 18.92 47.25 16.77
CA ARG A 537 19.03 46.94 15.34
C ARG A 537 19.66 45.57 15.11
N SER A 538 19.07 44.80 14.19
CA SER A 538 19.60 43.51 13.73
C SER A 538 19.78 42.45 14.82
N GLN A 539 18.98 42.48 15.88
CA GLN A 539 18.99 41.42 16.88
C GLN A 539 18.35 40.14 16.31
N PRO A 540 19.05 39.00 16.22
CA PRO A 540 18.58 37.85 15.43
C PRO A 540 17.16 37.38 15.77
N LEU A 541 16.85 37.23 17.06
CA LEU A 541 15.53 36.75 17.51
C LEU A 541 14.43 37.79 17.28
N SER A 542 14.71 39.07 17.57
CA SER A 542 13.77 40.17 17.30
C SER A 542 13.51 40.32 15.81
N THR A 543 14.55 40.20 14.97
CA THR A 543 14.42 40.20 13.51
C THR A 543 13.50 39.08 13.06
N LEU A 544 13.67 37.84 13.55
CA LEU A 544 12.84 36.71 13.17
C LEU A 544 11.35 36.96 13.48
N TYR A 545 11.03 37.35 14.71
CA TYR A 545 9.64 37.54 15.15
C TYR A 545 8.98 38.73 14.47
N PHE A 546 9.67 39.86 14.40
CA PHE A 546 9.11 41.04 13.76
C PHE A 546 9.07 40.91 12.24
N GLN A 547 9.95 40.10 11.61
CA GLN A 547 9.81 39.80 10.18
C GLN A 547 8.56 38.95 9.94
N ALA A 548 8.29 37.94 10.78
CA ALA A 548 7.05 37.17 10.68
C ALA A 548 5.80 38.05 10.84
N CYS A 549 5.85 39.08 11.69
CA CYS A 549 4.81 40.09 11.80
C CYS A 549 4.64 40.89 10.49
N VAL A 550 5.75 41.37 9.91
CA VAL A 550 5.76 42.10 8.64
C VAL A 550 5.20 41.25 7.50
N ASP A 551 5.61 39.99 7.41
CA ASP A 551 5.14 39.04 6.40
C ASP A 551 3.65 38.74 6.58
N TRP A 552 3.17 38.62 7.82
CA TRP A 552 1.76 38.44 8.11
C TRP A 552 0.93 39.64 7.62
N VAL A 553 1.36 40.87 7.90
CA VAL A 553 0.68 42.08 7.40
C VAL A 553 0.71 42.13 5.87
N LYS A 554 1.85 41.77 5.26
CA LYS A 554 1.98 41.75 3.80
C LYS A 554 0.95 40.81 3.16
N ASN A 555 0.84 39.62 3.69
CA ASN A 555 0.04 38.54 3.10
C ASN A 555 -1.46 38.67 3.40
N ASN A 556 -1.82 39.17 4.59
CA ASN A 556 -3.21 39.20 5.05
C ASN A 556 -3.88 40.58 4.88
N ILE A 557 -3.10 41.66 4.83
CA ILE A 557 -3.63 43.04 4.75
C ILE A 557 -3.26 43.69 3.42
N ASP A 558 -1.97 43.93 3.17
CA ASP A 558 -1.52 44.71 2.01
C ASP A 558 -1.88 44.04 0.68
N THR A 559 -1.58 42.75 0.52
CA THR A 559 -1.81 42.04 -0.74
C THR A 559 -3.30 41.91 -1.07
N PRO A 560 -4.20 41.53 -0.14
CA PRO A 560 -5.62 41.41 -0.44
C PRO A 560 -6.35 42.74 -0.65
N THR A 561 -5.91 43.82 0.01
CA THR A 561 -6.62 45.12 0.00
C THR A 561 -5.98 46.18 -0.90
N GLY A 562 -4.73 45.97 -1.31
CA GLY A 562 -3.93 47.00 -1.99
C GLY A 562 -3.36 48.07 -1.05
N ALA A 563 -3.46 47.88 0.28
CA ALA A 563 -2.81 48.75 1.25
C ALA A 563 -1.28 48.64 1.16
N THR A 564 -0.59 49.64 1.73
CA THR A 564 0.88 49.73 1.71
C THR A 564 1.41 49.99 3.11
N TYR A 565 0.93 49.26 4.12
CA TYR A 565 1.43 49.38 5.48
C TYR A 565 2.86 48.85 5.62
N VAL A 566 3.25 47.86 4.81
CA VAL A 566 4.62 47.35 4.75
C VAL A 566 5.48 48.31 3.94
N THR A 567 6.64 48.66 4.50
CA THR A 567 7.62 49.53 3.83
C THR A 567 8.16 48.89 2.54
N SER A 568 8.71 49.71 1.63
CA SER A 568 9.31 49.22 0.38
C SER A 568 10.51 48.28 0.60
N TYR A 569 11.14 48.32 1.78
CA TYR A 569 12.22 47.43 2.16
C TYR A 569 11.73 46.05 2.66
N GLY A 570 10.42 45.91 2.94
CA GLY A 570 9.81 44.65 3.35
C GLY A 570 10.18 44.17 4.76
N ASN A 571 10.76 45.03 5.60
CA ASN A 571 11.28 44.65 6.92
C ASN A 571 10.70 45.47 8.09
N ASN A 572 9.81 46.42 7.77
CA ASN A 572 9.05 47.21 8.72
C ASN A 572 7.61 47.33 8.21
N GLU A 573 6.66 47.35 9.14
CA GLU A 573 5.25 47.58 8.85
C GLU A 573 4.64 48.57 9.85
N TYR A 574 3.67 49.37 9.39
CA TYR A 574 2.97 50.36 10.19
C TYR A 574 1.47 50.08 10.30
N TYR A 575 1.02 48.84 10.12
CA TYR A 575 -0.31 48.37 10.49
C TYR A 575 -0.38 48.13 12.01
N SER A 576 0.67 47.54 12.58
CA SER A 576 0.88 47.34 14.02
C SER A 576 2.19 47.91 14.55
N GLY A 577 3.12 48.32 13.67
CA GLY A 577 4.34 49.07 14.01
C GLY A 577 5.61 48.22 14.10
N THR A 578 5.56 46.93 13.84
CA THR A 578 6.70 46.02 13.99
C THR A 578 7.83 46.32 13.00
N SER A 579 9.06 46.32 13.51
CA SER A 579 10.28 46.47 12.71
C SER A 579 11.27 45.33 12.97
N ALA A 580 11.45 44.49 11.95
CA ALA A 580 12.53 43.50 11.93
C ALA A 580 13.91 44.15 11.88
N TYR A 581 14.02 45.32 11.24
CA TYR A 581 15.28 46.05 11.17
C TYR A 581 15.69 46.67 12.51
N GLN A 582 14.79 47.39 13.18
CA GLN A 582 15.07 48.12 14.42
C GLN A 582 14.92 47.26 15.68
N GLY A 583 14.26 46.10 15.59
CA GLY A 583 14.04 45.21 16.72
C GLY A 583 13.07 45.78 17.76
N ASN A 584 12.01 46.47 17.31
CA ASN A 584 11.00 47.09 18.17
C ASN A 584 9.64 47.25 17.48
N VAL A 585 8.64 47.71 18.23
CA VAL A 585 7.33 48.15 17.73
C VAL A 585 7.30 49.69 17.71
N ASP A 586 7.39 50.31 16.53
CA ASP A 586 7.32 51.76 16.34
C ASP A 586 5.86 52.24 16.40
N LEU A 587 5.52 52.94 17.48
CA LEU A 587 4.17 53.45 17.75
C LEU A 587 4.07 54.95 17.49
N ARG A 588 4.92 55.53 16.64
CA ARG A 588 4.84 56.96 16.30
C ARG A 588 3.73 57.21 15.25
N PRO A 589 2.68 57.98 15.57
CA PRO A 589 1.58 58.25 14.63
C PRO A 589 2.03 58.91 13.33
N SER A 590 3.00 59.82 13.42
CA SER A 590 3.56 60.52 12.26
C SER A 590 4.25 59.58 11.27
N ALA A 591 4.94 58.56 11.77
CA ALA A 591 5.58 57.55 10.93
C ALA A 591 4.54 56.66 10.24
N ALA A 592 3.50 56.24 10.98
CA ALA A 592 2.39 55.47 10.42
C ALA A 592 1.63 56.21 9.31
N ARG A 593 1.30 57.50 9.51
CA ARG A 593 0.69 58.35 8.46
C ARG A 593 1.62 58.53 7.25
N THR A 594 2.92 58.66 7.48
CA THR A 594 3.90 58.79 6.39
C THR A 594 3.93 57.54 5.53
N GLN A 595 3.81 56.35 6.15
CA GLN A 595 3.79 55.10 5.42
C GLN A 595 2.49 54.89 4.64
N TYR A 596 1.33 55.09 5.27
CA TYR A 596 0.04 54.88 4.62
C TYR A 596 -1.05 55.78 5.19
N ALA A 597 -1.08 57.03 4.71
CA ALA A 597 -2.02 58.06 5.18
C ALA A 597 -3.49 57.64 5.06
N ALA A 598 -3.87 56.94 4.00
CA ALA A 598 -5.25 56.52 3.75
C ALA A 598 -5.80 55.56 4.82
N GLY A 599 -4.94 54.72 5.40
CA GLY A 599 -5.32 53.79 6.47
C GLY A 599 -5.64 54.46 7.81
N TYR A 600 -5.33 55.77 7.93
CA TYR A 600 -5.39 56.55 9.16
C TYR A 600 -6.08 57.92 8.98
N ALA A 601 -6.75 58.14 7.85
CA ALA A 601 -7.23 59.47 7.42
C ALA A 601 -8.14 60.18 8.44
N ASP A 602 -8.90 59.43 9.24
CA ASP A 602 -9.89 59.95 10.19
C ASP A 602 -9.54 59.70 11.67
N MET A 603 -8.32 59.25 11.94
CA MET A 603 -7.86 58.93 13.29
C MET A 603 -7.03 60.07 13.87
N THR A 604 -7.26 60.42 15.14
CA THR A 604 -6.31 61.22 15.94
C THR A 604 -5.03 60.43 16.19
N ASP A 605 -3.97 61.10 16.63
CA ASP A 605 -2.71 60.43 16.95
C ASP A 605 -2.88 59.34 18.02
N ASP A 606 -3.67 59.60 19.06
CA ASP A 606 -4.00 58.60 20.09
C ASP A 606 -4.80 57.42 19.52
N GLN A 607 -5.73 57.68 18.59
CA GLN A 607 -6.51 56.63 17.92
C GLN A 607 -5.63 55.76 17.01
N ILE A 608 -4.61 56.34 16.36
CA ILE A 608 -3.63 55.59 15.57
C ILE A 608 -2.85 54.65 16.48
N VAL A 609 -2.29 55.16 17.59
CA VAL A 609 -1.52 54.33 18.53
C VAL A 609 -2.40 53.21 19.09
N ALA A 610 -3.62 53.51 19.51
CA ALA A 610 -4.56 52.51 20.02
C ALA A 610 -4.89 51.44 18.96
N ALA A 611 -5.07 51.83 17.69
CA ALA A 611 -5.32 50.90 16.61
C ALA A 611 -4.10 50.00 16.33
N MET A 612 -2.89 50.56 16.29
CA MET A 612 -1.66 49.78 16.09
C MET A 612 -1.42 48.79 17.23
N LYS A 613 -1.60 49.24 18.48
CA LYS A 613 -1.53 48.38 19.67
C LYS A 613 -2.54 47.23 19.57
N LYS A 614 -3.80 47.54 19.28
CA LYS A 614 -4.85 46.53 19.18
C LYS A 614 -4.55 45.49 18.10
N ARG A 615 -4.09 45.92 16.93
CA ARG A 615 -3.73 45.02 15.81
C ARG A 615 -2.53 44.16 16.15
N PHE A 616 -1.53 44.71 16.84
CA PHE A 616 -0.39 43.93 17.33
C PHE A 616 -0.87 42.81 18.26
N GLU A 617 -1.74 43.15 19.23
CA GLU A 617 -2.29 42.23 20.22
C GLU A 617 -3.15 41.14 19.60
N THR A 618 -4.11 41.48 18.74
CA THR A 618 -5.17 40.51 18.36
C THR A 618 -5.01 39.91 16.97
N GLU A 619 -4.10 40.41 16.14
CA GLU A 619 -3.98 39.98 14.75
C GLU A 619 -2.53 39.61 14.41
N VAL A 620 -1.62 40.57 14.50
CA VAL A 620 -0.27 40.45 13.91
C VAL A 620 0.63 39.54 14.73
N MET A 621 0.79 39.77 16.03
CA MET A 621 1.65 38.93 16.86
C MET A 621 1.09 37.50 17.01
N PRO A 622 -0.23 37.27 17.23
CA PRO A 622 -0.80 35.93 17.15
C PRO A 622 -0.53 35.25 15.80
N GLY A 623 -0.63 35.99 14.70
CA GLY A 623 -0.31 35.50 13.36
C GLY A 623 1.15 35.07 13.21
N ALA A 624 2.09 35.88 13.73
CA ALA A 624 3.51 35.56 13.75
C ALA A 624 3.82 34.35 14.64
N LEU A 625 3.19 34.25 15.82
CA LEU A 625 3.31 33.08 16.70
C LEU A 625 2.78 31.82 16.02
N SER A 626 1.66 31.91 15.31
CA SER A 626 1.08 30.78 14.56
C SER A 626 2.04 30.26 13.49
N ALA A 627 2.77 31.17 12.81
CA ALA A 627 3.74 30.81 11.79
C ALA A 627 5.03 30.22 12.38
N LEU A 628 5.49 30.74 13.53
CA LEU A 628 6.75 30.33 14.15
C LEU A 628 6.61 29.14 15.09
N HIS A 629 5.41 28.88 15.61
CA HIS A 629 5.08 27.81 16.55
C HIS A 629 3.86 27.01 16.10
N PRO A 630 3.90 26.40 14.89
CA PRO A 630 2.74 25.68 14.34
C PRO A 630 2.33 24.44 15.14
N ASP A 631 3.24 23.91 15.97
CA ASP A 631 3.02 22.73 16.81
C ASP A 631 2.59 23.05 18.24
N ALA A 632 2.49 24.33 18.62
CA ALA A 632 1.93 24.71 19.91
C ALA A 632 0.45 24.29 19.97
N ASP A 633 0.05 23.47 20.92
CA ASP A 633 -1.34 22.98 21.05
C ASP A 633 -1.84 23.07 22.49
N VAL A 634 -3.15 22.92 22.66
CA VAL A 634 -3.77 22.82 23.98
C VAL A 634 -3.28 21.58 24.71
N MET A 635 -3.04 21.72 26.00
CA MET A 635 -2.66 20.61 26.85
C MET A 635 -3.82 20.21 27.76
N PRO A 636 -4.25 18.94 27.77
CA PRO A 636 -5.29 18.49 28.68
C PRO A 636 -4.97 18.82 30.14
N GLY A 637 -5.88 19.58 30.77
CA GLY A 637 -5.82 19.96 32.18
C GLY A 637 -4.85 21.09 32.54
N LEU A 638 -4.21 21.76 31.56
CA LEU A 638 -3.30 22.89 31.80
C LEU A 638 -3.49 23.99 30.76
N ASP A 639 -3.47 25.25 31.21
CA ASP A 639 -3.37 26.38 30.31
C ASP A 639 -1.92 26.57 29.86
N VAL A 640 -1.71 26.67 28.55
CA VAL A 640 -0.40 26.91 27.93
C VAL A 640 -0.33 28.38 27.52
N PHE A 641 0.67 29.10 28.03
CA PHE A 641 0.86 30.52 27.74
C PHE A 641 2.19 30.80 27.03
N TYR A 642 2.15 31.75 26.11
CA TYR A 642 3.32 32.36 25.48
C TYR A 642 3.44 33.81 25.97
N THR A 643 4.52 34.11 26.67
CA THR A 643 4.86 35.45 27.17
C THR A 643 5.98 36.03 26.33
N ILE A 644 5.75 37.18 25.71
CA ILE A 644 6.72 37.87 24.87
C ILE A 644 7.14 39.17 25.55
N ASN A 645 8.42 39.28 25.89
CA ASN A 645 9.03 40.54 26.30
C ASN A 645 9.54 41.23 25.04
N PHE A 646 9.11 42.46 24.79
CA PHE A 646 9.48 43.24 23.61
C PHE A 646 9.74 44.70 23.99
N SER A 647 10.04 45.55 23.01
CA SER A 647 10.16 46.98 23.24
C SER A 647 9.38 47.76 22.20
N ALA A 648 8.71 48.82 22.64
CA ALA A 648 8.04 49.77 21.75
C ALA A 648 8.78 51.11 21.72
N TYR A 649 8.66 51.82 20.59
CA TYR A 649 9.31 53.10 20.35
C TYR A 649 8.27 54.17 20.05
N THR A 650 8.18 55.17 20.93
CA THR A 650 7.32 56.36 20.76
C THR A 650 8.14 57.65 20.57
N GLY A 651 9.45 57.51 20.37
CA GLY A 651 10.46 58.56 20.55
C GLY A 651 11.51 58.16 21.58
N THR A 652 11.11 57.34 22.55
CA THR A 652 11.94 56.62 23.52
C THR A 652 11.62 55.13 23.42
N THR A 653 12.62 54.26 23.61
CA THR A 653 12.44 52.81 23.66
C THR A 653 12.04 52.39 25.07
N THR A 654 10.89 51.76 25.22
CA THR A 654 10.37 51.26 26.51
C THR A 654 10.08 49.76 26.41
N PRO A 655 10.53 48.93 27.37
CA PRO A 655 10.23 47.50 27.40
C PRO A 655 8.79 47.23 27.86
N TYR A 656 8.19 46.20 27.29
CA TYR A 656 6.83 45.75 27.57
C TYR A 656 6.73 44.23 27.49
N THR A 657 5.68 43.68 28.08
CA THR A 657 5.34 42.26 28.15
C THR A 657 3.95 42.05 27.57
N ILE A 658 3.80 41.07 26.69
CA ILE A 658 2.51 40.63 26.16
C ILE A 658 2.35 39.12 26.35
N LYS A 659 1.14 38.67 26.68
CA LYS A 659 0.83 37.27 26.98
C LYS A 659 -0.30 36.74 26.10
N PHE A 660 -0.10 35.52 25.62
CA PHE A 660 -1.04 34.78 24.77
C PHE A 660 -1.34 33.41 25.38
N LYS A 661 -2.56 32.92 25.22
CA LYS A 661 -2.99 31.56 25.57
C LYS A 661 -3.07 30.71 24.31
N VAL A 662 -2.58 29.48 24.35
CA VAL A 662 -2.80 28.52 23.27
C VAL A 662 -4.22 27.94 23.39
N VAL A 663 -5.00 28.04 22.31
CA VAL A 663 -6.42 27.63 22.27
C VAL A 663 -6.71 26.55 21.23
N GLY A 664 -5.67 26.08 20.55
CA GLY A 664 -5.66 24.92 19.66
C GLY A 664 -4.35 24.89 18.88
N LYS A 665 -4.13 23.85 18.08
CA LYS A 665 -2.90 23.70 17.31
C LYS A 665 -2.56 24.94 16.47
N GLY A 666 -1.42 25.55 16.77
CA GLY A 666 -0.91 26.78 16.17
C GLY A 666 -1.79 28.01 16.39
N LYS A 667 -2.69 28.01 17.39
CA LYS A 667 -3.67 29.10 17.62
C LYS A 667 -3.45 29.77 18.97
N PHE A 668 -3.33 31.09 18.91
CA PHE A 668 -3.02 31.94 20.05
C PHE A 668 -4.11 32.99 20.26
N GLU A 669 -4.59 33.11 21.50
CA GLU A 669 -5.55 34.13 21.93
C GLU A 669 -4.84 35.14 22.86
N PHE A 670 -5.07 36.43 22.62
CA PHE A 670 -4.52 37.50 23.45
C PHE A 670 -5.10 37.45 24.88
N VAL A 671 -4.22 37.59 25.88
CA VAL A 671 -4.60 37.64 27.30
C VAL A 671 -4.44 39.04 27.86
N GLU A 672 -3.21 39.57 27.84
CA GLU A 672 -2.88 40.87 28.43
C GLU A 672 -1.58 41.45 27.84
N CYS A 673 -1.43 42.78 27.91
CA CYS A 673 -0.18 43.50 27.64
C CYS A 673 -0.03 44.67 28.63
N ASP A 674 1.19 44.95 29.08
CA ASP A 674 1.48 45.93 30.14
C ASP A 674 1.76 47.36 29.62
N TRP A 675 1.45 47.65 28.36
CA TRP A 675 1.87 48.88 27.67
C TRP A 675 0.94 50.10 27.66
#